data_AF-A0A2M9V5G4-F1
#
_entry.id   AF-A0A2M9V5G4-F1
#
_cell.length_a   1.000
_cell.length_b   1.000
_cell.length_c   1.000
_cell.angle_alpha   90.00
_cell.angle_beta   90.00
_cell.angle_gamma   90.00
#
_symmetry.space_group_name_H-M   'P 1'
#
loop_
_entity.id
_entity.type
_entity.pdbx_description
1 polymer ?
#
loop_
_entity_poly.entity_id
_entity_poly.type
_entity_poly.pdbx_seq_one_letter_code
_entity_poly.pdbx_strand_id
1 'polypeptide(L)'
;MNKDKLKEYLSKPFQGCRSFLDEIIFPIFGEENFEDTYETELLEAQSEIQLLAEQTGIKSIKQVGQIPVGVDLLLIFDITVLDRVMMERNRVNIQRVIRRVMESFSSAFMLFHYDDDNRWDWRFSYCHKGATDKETTDNKRYTFLLGPGQSCRTATENFIKLAEKHEDIEISDIERAFDVEALSDEFFGKYKEQYEKFVCYITGKKYVKSGNKYVEKVVGEPHSTMYAAFNYNDKLVRDYIKQMLGRITFLHFLQKKGWMGVPEGGQWGEGDQQFMRNLFISASDEQKEDFLDVVLEPLFGQGLDTDRSINDDIFDTYVALEKGSRVRIPYLNGGLFERNNLDEIKTQFPANFFSELLDFFYQYNFTIDENDPNEAQVGVDPEMLGRIFENLLEDNKDKGAFYTPKEIVRYMCRQSLIAHLQTDICDEAQKESIAQFVTTYDVSLIGGESSELAVNIDQKLKEVKICDPAIGSGAFPMGLLKELFMCRGAIEHFDNAADIKRHIIQQNIYGVDIERGAVDIARLRFWLSLIVDEISPVTLPNLDYKIMQGNSLLEQYKGIDLSRIAQDSRQIVNNTQTLEIFDTMLDVYRKDLREMINRYYFESDHVNKNKLVQCINKNIIKQLTEIGIQTDLSSIDIQSNEQFFLWHTWFGDVLNNPSGNNGFDIVIGNPPYLRIQELRKSNSQLADILSKQYKSATGSFDLYVTFVEKAINIVKKKGVIAYIMPVKWTNSAFGKGLREFLLKKSFVSTIINFGAYQVFEASTYTGIHIFKLAETLKYLELNRNLRSLSELDLFLNALSTNDFVDIKLNDADPWVLTNKTIHDLLDKLNRFPCRLSDVFEKIFQGIATSKDDVYFLYDCQKLDSNLIEGESKYLHRRITIEKDLVKPLLKGEDVHRYEHLYSNRYVIFPYNLNRNSAELYTEEQIKTMFPKGYEYLKECESELRDREKGRLKADKFWYRYIYPKSLTLFQKEKLVAPEISLGGNFSYDINGQFYSTTTIYGYIKNKSCQISYETLLAIMNSSLCWWFLKNTGTVLANGYFRYKPTYLKPFPLPIISQKKDKEIKDLVKKLQQEDDIMVRKHFENDINQKIYDLYNLTTKDINIVLS
;
A
#
# COMPACT_ATOMS: atom_id res chain seq x y z
N MET A 1 -16.75 13.23 -37.49
CA MET A 1 -16.68 11.76 -37.63
C MET A 1 -18.01 11.12 -37.18
N ASN A 2 -18.55 10.07 -37.83
CA ASN A 2 -19.82 9.43 -37.45
C ASN A 2 -19.57 8.10 -36.68
N LYS A 3 -20.24 7.93 -35.53
CA LYS A 3 -20.01 6.80 -34.62
C LYS A 3 -20.31 5.42 -35.21
N ASP A 4 -21.48 5.27 -35.83
CA ASP A 4 -21.91 3.95 -36.33
C ASP A 4 -21.09 3.52 -37.54
N LYS A 5 -20.75 4.48 -38.43
CA LYS A 5 -19.86 4.23 -39.58
C LYS A 5 -18.46 3.82 -39.15
N LEU A 6 -17.87 4.51 -38.18
CA LEU A 6 -16.53 4.17 -37.70
C LEU A 6 -16.51 2.81 -36.99
N LYS A 7 -17.55 2.52 -36.19
CA LYS A 7 -17.68 1.19 -35.56
C LYS A 7 -17.75 0.09 -36.61
N GLU A 8 -18.55 0.29 -37.67
CA GLU A 8 -18.67 -0.65 -38.78
C GLU A 8 -17.33 -0.83 -39.51
N TYR A 9 -16.58 0.25 -39.75
CA TYR A 9 -15.25 0.22 -40.35
C TYR A 9 -14.26 -0.63 -39.52
N LEU A 10 -14.13 -0.31 -38.22
CA LEU A 10 -13.20 -1.00 -37.32
C LEU A 10 -13.54 -2.49 -37.12
N SER A 11 -14.79 -2.87 -37.34
CA SER A 11 -15.25 -4.27 -37.27
C SER A 11 -15.05 -5.07 -38.56
N LYS A 12 -14.50 -4.47 -39.63
CA LYS A 12 -14.18 -5.15 -40.89
C LYS A 12 -12.70 -5.57 -40.96
N PRO A 13 -12.35 -6.54 -41.85
CA PRO A 13 -10.96 -6.87 -42.13
C PRO A 13 -10.18 -5.63 -42.57
N PHE A 14 -8.85 -5.65 -42.39
CA PHE A 14 -7.99 -4.51 -42.72
C PHE A 14 -8.21 -4.07 -44.17
N GLN A 15 -8.50 -2.78 -44.37
CA GLN A 15 -8.87 -2.22 -45.67
C GLN A 15 -7.73 -1.42 -46.33
N GLY A 16 -6.50 -1.64 -45.87
CA GLY A 16 -5.30 -0.93 -46.30
C GLY A 16 -5.04 0.36 -45.53
N CYS A 17 -3.77 0.78 -45.47
CA CYS A 17 -3.37 1.96 -44.71
C CYS A 17 -4.02 3.26 -45.21
N ARG A 18 -4.21 3.43 -46.52
CA ARG A 18 -4.88 4.62 -47.06
C ARG A 18 -6.30 4.80 -46.53
N SER A 19 -7.05 3.70 -46.43
CA SER A 19 -8.40 3.72 -45.85
C SER A 19 -8.38 4.13 -44.37
N PHE A 20 -7.36 3.68 -43.62
CA PHE A 20 -7.16 4.11 -42.23
C PHE A 20 -6.86 5.61 -42.12
N LEU A 21 -6.09 6.17 -43.06
CA LEU A 21 -5.83 7.60 -43.12
C LEU A 21 -7.13 8.39 -43.33
N ASP A 22 -7.94 7.98 -44.32
CA ASP A 22 -9.16 8.68 -44.72
C ASP A 22 -10.27 8.60 -43.65
N GLU A 23 -10.44 7.46 -42.98
CA GLU A 23 -11.54 7.22 -42.04
C GLU A 23 -11.22 7.62 -40.59
N ILE A 24 -9.94 7.69 -40.20
CA ILE A 24 -9.52 7.93 -38.81
C ILE A 24 -8.57 9.12 -38.70
N ILE A 25 -7.47 9.11 -39.44
CA ILE A 25 -6.42 10.12 -39.24
C ILE A 25 -6.85 11.51 -39.71
N PHE A 26 -7.31 11.66 -40.95
CA PHE A 26 -7.72 12.96 -41.48
C PHE A 26 -8.93 13.55 -40.73
N PRO A 27 -9.94 12.77 -40.31
CA PRO A 27 -11.01 13.28 -39.47
C PRO A 27 -10.59 13.78 -38.09
N ILE A 28 -9.47 13.28 -37.54
CA ILE A 28 -8.95 13.68 -36.22
C ILE A 28 -7.99 14.86 -36.35
N PHE A 29 -7.02 14.79 -37.26
CA PHE A 29 -5.88 15.71 -37.32
C PHE A 29 -5.93 16.71 -38.49
N GLY A 30 -6.86 16.54 -39.45
CA GLY A 30 -6.86 17.29 -40.70
C GLY A 30 -5.92 16.70 -41.75
N GLU A 31 -6.34 16.69 -43.02
CA GLU A 31 -5.52 16.17 -44.13
C GLU A 31 -4.34 17.09 -44.43
N GLU A 32 -4.53 18.39 -44.23
CA GLU A 32 -3.53 19.44 -44.42
C GLU A 32 -2.32 19.36 -43.48
N ASN A 33 -2.47 18.67 -42.34
CA ASN A 33 -1.40 18.49 -41.35
C ASN A 33 -0.62 17.18 -41.56
N PHE A 34 -1.01 16.36 -42.52
CA PHE A 34 -0.31 15.11 -42.82
C PHE A 34 0.82 15.34 -43.82
N GLU A 35 2.05 15.04 -43.39
CA GLU A 35 3.21 15.00 -44.28
C GLU A 35 3.43 13.57 -44.79
N ASP A 36 3.18 13.37 -46.08
CA ASP A 36 3.45 12.12 -46.78
C ASP A 36 4.96 11.88 -46.87
N THR A 37 5.43 10.79 -46.26
CA THR A 37 6.79 10.30 -46.44
C THR A 37 6.70 9.08 -47.34
N TYR A 38 7.28 9.13 -48.55
CA TYR A 38 7.38 7.98 -49.47
C TYR A 38 7.58 6.69 -48.67
N GLU A 39 6.72 5.66 -48.87
CA GLU A 39 6.73 4.37 -48.15
C GLU A 39 8.16 3.83 -47.99
N THR A 40 8.83 4.22 -46.90
CA THR A 40 10.24 3.93 -46.71
C THR A 40 10.32 2.64 -45.92
N GLU A 41 10.86 1.60 -46.54
CA GLU A 41 11.05 0.30 -45.89
C GLU A 41 12.21 0.38 -44.90
N LEU A 42 11.90 0.26 -43.61
CA LEU A 42 12.89 0.37 -42.54
C LEU A 42 13.82 -0.85 -42.45
N LEU A 43 13.33 -2.03 -42.85
CA LEU A 43 14.10 -3.27 -42.77
C LEU A 43 15.30 -3.30 -43.73
N GLU A 44 15.23 -2.58 -44.85
CA GLU A 44 16.32 -2.52 -45.84
C GLU A 44 17.48 -1.60 -45.40
N ALA A 45 17.23 -0.67 -44.48
CA ALA A 45 18.20 0.33 -44.02
C ALA A 45 19.02 -0.11 -42.79
N GLN A 46 18.59 -1.14 -42.06
CA GLN A 46 19.19 -1.55 -40.77
C GLN A 46 19.30 -3.09 -40.64
N SER A 47 20.50 -3.63 -40.91
CA SER A 47 20.78 -5.08 -40.95
C SER A 47 20.50 -5.85 -39.65
N GLU A 48 20.61 -5.19 -38.48
CA GLU A 48 20.27 -5.80 -37.18
C GLU A 48 18.75 -5.96 -36.98
N ILE A 49 17.96 -4.97 -37.42
CA ILE A 49 16.49 -5.04 -37.32
C ILE A 49 15.93 -6.09 -38.28
N GLN A 50 16.54 -6.22 -39.46
CA GLN A 50 16.15 -7.22 -40.46
C GLN A 50 16.25 -8.65 -39.90
N LEU A 51 17.35 -8.99 -39.23
CA LEU A 51 17.54 -10.31 -38.63
C LEU A 51 16.50 -10.59 -37.54
N LEU A 52 16.21 -9.60 -36.69
CA LEU A 52 15.21 -9.69 -35.63
C LEU A 52 13.79 -9.80 -36.21
N ALA A 53 13.47 -9.04 -37.27
CA ALA A 53 12.19 -9.08 -37.96
C ALA A 53 11.94 -10.46 -38.59
N GLU A 54 12.94 -11.07 -39.24
CA GLU A 54 12.84 -12.42 -39.81
C GLU A 54 12.57 -13.49 -38.73
N GLN A 55 13.28 -13.40 -37.60
CA GLN A 55 13.13 -14.30 -36.45
C GLN A 55 11.76 -14.16 -35.77
N THR A 56 11.24 -12.94 -35.69
CA THR A 56 9.96 -12.63 -35.04
C THR A 56 8.76 -12.75 -35.97
N GLY A 57 9.00 -12.91 -37.28
CA GLY A 57 8.01 -13.14 -38.31
C GLY A 57 7.33 -11.86 -38.84
N ILE A 58 8.01 -10.72 -38.78
CA ILE A 58 7.62 -9.48 -39.44
C ILE A 58 8.20 -9.46 -40.85
N LYS A 59 7.35 -9.19 -41.85
CA LYS A 59 7.71 -9.19 -43.28
C LYS A 59 8.21 -7.83 -43.76
N SER A 60 7.55 -6.74 -43.35
CA SER A 60 7.88 -5.36 -43.73
C SER A 60 7.46 -4.37 -42.66
N ILE A 61 8.19 -3.25 -42.57
CA ILE A 61 7.89 -2.10 -41.70
C ILE A 61 8.05 -0.85 -42.56
N LYS A 62 6.93 -0.27 -42.99
CA LYS A 62 6.89 0.91 -43.86
C LYS A 62 6.48 2.14 -43.07
N GLN A 63 7.26 3.21 -43.17
CA GLN A 63 6.82 4.52 -42.71
C GLN A 63 5.92 5.16 -43.76
N VAL A 64 4.67 5.46 -43.40
CA VAL A 64 3.65 5.99 -44.33
C VAL A 64 3.57 7.51 -44.29
N GLY A 65 3.80 8.12 -43.13
CA GLY A 65 3.77 9.57 -42.98
C GLY A 65 3.92 10.02 -41.55
N GLN A 66 3.81 11.34 -41.35
CA GLN A 66 3.93 11.96 -40.03
C GLN A 66 2.98 13.15 -39.86
N ILE A 67 2.62 13.46 -38.62
CA ILE A 67 1.69 14.54 -38.25
C ILE A 67 2.27 15.33 -37.07
N PRO A 68 2.29 16.67 -37.12
CA PRO A 68 2.62 17.50 -35.97
C PRO A 68 1.45 17.52 -34.98
N VAL A 69 1.72 17.22 -33.71
CA VAL A 69 0.76 17.28 -32.60
C VAL A 69 1.36 18.15 -31.50
N GLY A 70 0.97 19.42 -31.47
CA GLY A 70 1.59 20.43 -30.61
C GLY A 70 3.06 20.68 -30.97
N VAL A 71 3.98 20.31 -30.09
CA VAL A 71 5.45 20.42 -30.31
C VAL A 71 6.10 19.10 -30.74
N ASP A 72 5.34 18.00 -30.73
CA ASP A 72 5.83 16.65 -31.00
C ASP A 72 5.39 16.16 -32.39
N LEU A 73 6.08 15.14 -32.90
CA LEU A 73 5.74 14.46 -34.15
C LEU A 73 5.16 13.07 -33.85
N LEU A 74 4.03 12.76 -34.49
CA LEU A 74 3.39 11.46 -34.48
C LEU A 74 3.62 10.77 -35.82
N LEU A 75 4.38 9.67 -35.84
CA LEU A 75 4.65 8.89 -37.04
C LEU A 75 3.57 7.82 -37.27
N ILE A 76 3.34 7.45 -38.54
CA ILE A 76 2.40 6.38 -38.91
C ILE A 76 3.17 5.30 -39.66
N PHE A 77 3.08 4.07 -39.16
CA PHE A 77 3.70 2.88 -39.75
C PHE A 77 2.68 1.85 -40.20
N ASP A 78 2.98 1.22 -41.33
CA ASP A 78 2.29 0.03 -41.84
C ASP A 78 3.23 -1.19 -41.74
N ILE A 79 2.77 -2.22 -41.03
CA ILE A 79 3.58 -3.37 -40.64
C ILE A 79 2.89 -4.64 -41.10
N THR A 80 3.55 -5.34 -42.02
CA THR A 80 3.04 -6.59 -42.56
C THR A 80 3.67 -7.76 -41.80
N VAL A 81 2.85 -8.67 -41.31
CA VAL A 81 3.27 -9.83 -40.53
C VAL A 81 3.09 -11.11 -41.36
N LEU A 82 4.02 -12.06 -41.23
CA LEU A 82 3.90 -13.35 -41.92
C LEU A 82 2.71 -14.16 -41.42
N ASP A 83 2.05 -14.90 -42.31
CA ASP A 83 0.88 -15.72 -41.98
C ASP A 83 1.16 -16.73 -40.85
N ARG A 84 2.37 -17.28 -40.77
CA ARG A 84 2.75 -18.20 -39.67
C ARG A 84 2.66 -17.57 -38.26
N VAL A 85 2.61 -16.24 -38.16
CA VAL A 85 2.55 -15.52 -36.89
C VAL A 85 1.10 -15.39 -36.44
N MET A 86 0.80 -15.91 -35.26
CA MET A 86 -0.43 -15.60 -34.56
C MET A 86 -0.25 -14.26 -33.86
N MET A 87 -0.74 -13.15 -34.45
CA MET A 87 -0.55 -11.82 -33.86
C MET A 87 -1.01 -11.83 -32.40
N GLU A 88 -2.19 -12.39 -32.11
CA GLU A 88 -2.74 -12.56 -30.76
C GLU A 88 -1.72 -13.05 -29.72
N ARG A 89 -0.88 -14.03 -30.10
CA ARG A 89 0.03 -14.76 -29.22
C ARG A 89 1.50 -14.30 -29.30
N ASN A 90 1.91 -13.62 -30.37
CA ASN A 90 3.31 -13.27 -30.62
C ASN A 90 3.72 -11.87 -30.09
N ARG A 91 3.14 -11.44 -28.96
CA ARG A 91 3.26 -10.07 -28.42
C ARG A 91 4.70 -9.69 -28.07
N VAL A 92 5.39 -10.56 -27.33
CA VAL A 92 6.77 -10.33 -26.85
C VAL A 92 7.75 -10.11 -28.00
N ASN A 93 7.63 -10.91 -29.06
CA ASN A 93 8.49 -10.81 -30.23
C ASN A 93 8.21 -9.56 -31.05
N ILE A 94 6.93 -9.22 -31.25
CA ILE A 94 6.54 -7.94 -31.87
C ILE A 94 7.11 -6.78 -31.06
N GLN A 95 6.98 -6.82 -29.73
CA GLN A 95 7.49 -5.78 -28.84
C GLN A 95 9.00 -5.60 -28.93
N ARG A 96 9.77 -6.68 -29.08
CA ARG A 96 11.23 -6.61 -29.29
C ARG A 96 11.59 -5.81 -30.54
N VAL A 97 10.89 -6.03 -31.65
CA VAL A 97 11.12 -5.28 -32.89
C VAL A 97 10.68 -3.83 -32.75
N ILE A 98 9.50 -3.59 -32.16
CA ILE A 98 8.98 -2.23 -31.97
C ILE A 98 9.87 -1.39 -31.05
N ARG A 99 10.43 -1.99 -29.99
CA ARG A 99 11.44 -1.34 -29.14
C ARG A 99 12.60 -0.78 -29.95
N ARG A 100 13.14 -1.59 -30.86
CA ARG A 100 14.27 -1.20 -31.71
C ARG A 100 13.88 -0.10 -32.70
N VAL A 101 12.70 -0.20 -33.31
CA VAL A 101 12.18 0.84 -34.23
C VAL A 101 11.99 2.17 -33.49
N MET A 102 11.38 2.14 -32.30
CA MET A 102 11.10 3.32 -31.47
C MET A 102 12.33 3.95 -30.82
N GLU A 103 13.55 3.38 -30.96
CA GLU A 103 14.77 4.05 -30.47
C GLU A 103 14.98 5.41 -31.14
N SER A 104 14.56 5.53 -32.40
CA SER A 104 14.73 6.72 -33.23
C SER A 104 13.53 7.69 -33.16
N PHE A 105 12.45 7.33 -32.46
CA PHE A 105 11.17 8.05 -32.52
C PHE A 105 10.53 8.23 -31.15
N SER A 106 9.73 9.31 -31.00
CA SER A 106 9.07 9.63 -29.73
C SER A 106 7.63 9.12 -29.65
N SER A 107 6.87 9.19 -30.74
CA SER A 107 5.46 8.79 -30.80
C SER A 107 5.13 8.16 -32.14
N ALA A 108 4.36 7.07 -32.14
CA ALA A 108 3.98 6.39 -33.37
C ALA A 108 2.61 5.69 -33.28
N PHE A 109 1.86 5.72 -34.38
CA PHE A 109 0.79 4.79 -34.69
C PHE A 109 1.30 3.69 -35.60
N MET A 110 0.99 2.44 -35.25
CA MET A 110 1.48 1.26 -35.94
C MET A 110 0.32 0.35 -36.29
N LEU A 111 0.14 0.10 -37.58
CA LEU A 111 -0.88 -0.78 -38.14
C LEU A 111 -0.24 -2.14 -38.43
N PHE A 112 -0.73 -3.20 -37.80
CA PHE A 112 -0.25 -4.55 -38.09
C PHE A 112 -1.34 -5.33 -38.81
N HIS A 113 -0.97 -5.93 -39.93
CA HIS A 113 -1.88 -6.73 -40.76
C HIS A 113 -1.16 -7.92 -41.39
N TYR A 114 -1.94 -8.88 -41.89
CA TYR A 114 -1.46 -9.99 -42.70
C TYR A 114 -1.33 -9.59 -44.17
N ASP A 115 -0.50 -10.30 -44.93
CA ASP A 115 -0.23 -10.01 -46.34
C ASP A 115 -1.35 -10.53 -47.26
N ASP A 116 -1.62 -11.84 -47.21
CA ASP A 116 -2.56 -12.54 -48.11
C ASP A 116 -3.41 -13.60 -47.35
N ASP A 117 -3.59 -13.42 -46.03
CA ASP A 117 -4.34 -14.36 -45.20
C ASP A 117 -5.85 -14.03 -45.16
N ASN A 118 -6.70 -15.06 -45.20
CA ASN A 118 -8.16 -14.94 -45.00
C ASN A 118 -8.55 -14.64 -43.53
N ARG A 119 -7.56 -14.53 -42.63
CA ARG A 119 -7.76 -14.03 -41.26
C ARG A 119 -8.21 -12.59 -41.27
N TRP A 120 -9.18 -12.31 -40.41
CA TRP A 120 -10.00 -11.10 -40.47
C TRP A 120 -9.55 -10.04 -39.45
N ASP A 121 -8.66 -10.39 -38.53
CA ASP A 121 -8.21 -9.52 -37.45
C ASP A 121 -6.94 -8.74 -37.80
N TRP A 122 -6.87 -7.50 -37.34
CA TRP A 122 -5.74 -6.60 -37.50
C TRP A 122 -5.52 -5.78 -36.23
N ARG A 123 -4.32 -5.21 -36.07
CA ARG A 123 -3.98 -4.46 -34.85
C ARG A 123 -3.66 -3.02 -35.15
N PHE A 124 -4.12 -2.17 -34.24
CA PHE A 124 -3.72 -0.79 -34.16
C PHE A 124 -2.97 -0.58 -32.84
N SER A 125 -1.73 -0.10 -32.90
CA SER A 125 -0.94 0.22 -31.71
C SER A 125 -0.54 1.69 -31.66
N TYR A 126 -0.69 2.31 -30.50
CA TYR A 126 -0.07 3.58 -30.17
C TYR A 126 1.16 3.34 -29.30
N CYS A 127 2.32 3.84 -29.74
CA CYS A 127 3.60 3.74 -29.07
C CYS A 127 4.08 5.13 -28.66
N HIS A 128 4.48 5.31 -27.40
CA HIS A 128 5.01 6.58 -26.91
C HIS A 128 6.25 6.39 -26.02
N LYS A 129 7.21 7.29 -26.17
CA LYS A 129 8.44 7.38 -25.36
C LYS A 129 8.38 8.70 -24.57
N GLY A 130 8.26 8.59 -23.26
CA GLY A 130 8.17 9.76 -22.37
C GLY A 130 9.40 10.67 -22.48
N ALA A 131 9.18 11.99 -22.48
CA ALA A 131 10.14 13.02 -22.88
C ALA A 131 11.32 13.30 -21.91
N THR A 132 11.71 12.38 -21.02
CA THR A 132 12.86 12.62 -20.12
C THR A 132 13.98 11.60 -20.30
N ASP A 133 14.99 12.09 -21.02
CA ASP A 133 16.40 11.69 -21.09
C ASP A 133 16.84 10.56 -22.05
N LYS A 134 17.92 10.89 -22.76
CA LYS A 134 18.59 10.17 -23.85
C LYS A 134 19.18 8.80 -23.46
N GLU A 135 18.86 8.29 -22.27
CA GLU A 135 19.49 7.08 -21.70
C GLU A 135 18.50 5.94 -21.39
N THR A 136 17.18 6.09 -21.62
CA THR A 136 16.21 4.99 -21.40
C THR A 136 15.54 4.49 -22.69
N THR A 137 15.37 3.17 -22.77
CA THR A 137 14.85 2.37 -23.90
C THR A 137 13.39 1.92 -23.73
N ASP A 138 12.71 2.26 -22.65
CA ASP A 138 11.37 1.76 -22.36
C ASP A 138 10.27 2.61 -23.04
N ASN A 139 9.74 2.10 -24.14
CA ASN A 139 8.56 2.61 -24.84
C ASN A 139 7.27 1.98 -24.25
N LYS A 140 6.23 2.79 -24.03
CA LYS A 140 4.89 2.27 -23.69
C LYS A 140 4.11 2.02 -24.98
N ARG A 141 3.43 0.88 -25.05
CA ARG A 141 2.60 0.50 -26.20
C ARG A 141 1.20 0.12 -25.77
N TYR A 142 0.21 0.77 -26.40
CA TYR A 142 -1.21 0.51 -26.21
C TYR A 142 -1.79 -0.07 -27.49
N THR A 143 -2.46 -1.22 -27.42
CA THR A 143 -2.92 -1.93 -28.62
C THR A 143 -4.43 -2.17 -28.60
N PHE A 144 -5.10 -1.83 -29.71
CA PHE A 144 -6.42 -2.34 -30.07
C PHE A 144 -6.29 -3.52 -31.02
N LEU A 145 -7.04 -4.59 -30.75
CA LEU A 145 -7.29 -5.68 -31.71
C LEU A 145 -8.64 -5.41 -32.37
N LEU A 146 -8.66 -5.40 -33.69
CA LEU A 146 -9.78 -4.94 -34.53
C LEU A 146 -10.15 -6.01 -35.56
N GLY A 147 -11.35 -5.91 -36.12
CA GLY A 147 -11.87 -6.85 -37.12
C GLY A 147 -13.12 -7.65 -36.70
N PRO A 148 -13.66 -8.48 -37.61
CA PRO A 148 -14.91 -9.22 -37.46
C PRO A 148 -15.04 -10.13 -36.23
N GLY A 149 -15.67 -9.63 -35.16
CA GLY A 149 -15.88 -10.38 -33.92
C GLY A 149 -15.19 -9.76 -32.70
N GLN A 150 -14.36 -8.73 -32.92
CA GLN A 150 -13.86 -7.87 -31.85
C GLN A 150 -14.88 -6.78 -31.49
N SER A 151 -14.95 -6.41 -30.22
CA SER A 151 -15.71 -5.21 -29.83
C SER A 151 -14.89 -3.96 -30.17
N CYS A 152 -15.33 -3.20 -31.17
CA CYS A 152 -14.65 -1.98 -31.59
C CYS A 152 -15.15 -0.71 -30.88
N ARG A 153 -16.03 -0.84 -29.87
CA ARG A 153 -16.67 0.31 -29.24
C ARG A 153 -15.66 1.25 -28.58
N THR A 154 -14.76 0.73 -27.76
CA THR A 154 -13.77 1.54 -27.03
C THR A 154 -12.88 2.32 -28.00
N ALA A 155 -12.35 1.65 -29.02
CA ALA A 155 -11.58 2.29 -30.09
C ALA A 155 -12.41 3.38 -30.78
N THR A 156 -13.67 3.08 -31.14
CA THR A 156 -14.59 4.04 -31.77
C THR A 156 -14.81 5.27 -30.88
N GLU A 157 -15.12 5.08 -29.60
CA GLU A 157 -15.40 6.18 -28.67
C GLU A 157 -14.15 7.03 -28.40
N ASN A 158 -12.98 6.41 -28.34
CA ASN A 158 -11.72 7.10 -28.11
C ASN A 158 -11.31 7.94 -29.33
N PHE A 159 -11.43 7.38 -30.55
CA PHE A 159 -11.21 8.15 -31.77
C PHE A 159 -12.24 9.28 -31.95
N ILE A 160 -13.50 9.10 -31.55
CA ILE A 160 -14.51 10.18 -31.59
C ILE A 160 -14.15 11.30 -30.62
N LYS A 161 -13.78 10.98 -29.38
CA LYS A 161 -13.36 11.99 -28.39
C LYS A 161 -12.15 12.79 -28.90
N LEU A 162 -11.21 12.13 -29.58
CA LEU A 162 -10.10 12.82 -30.23
C LEU A 162 -10.59 13.72 -31.37
N ALA A 163 -11.46 13.22 -32.25
CA ALA A 163 -12.02 14.02 -33.35
C ALA A 163 -12.85 15.23 -32.85
N GLU A 164 -13.50 15.13 -31.70
CA GLU A 164 -14.26 16.24 -31.08
C GLU A 164 -13.36 17.37 -30.58
N LYS A 165 -12.07 17.11 -30.32
CA LYS A 165 -11.09 18.13 -29.90
C LYS A 165 -10.48 18.94 -31.04
N HIS A 166 -10.47 18.44 -32.27
CA HIS A 166 -9.93 19.14 -33.46
C HIS A 166 -8.50 19.71 -33.24
N GLU A 167 -8.25 21.00 -33.55
CA GLU A 167 -6.92 21.63 -33.53
C GLU A 167 -6.27 21.71 -32.13
N ASP A 168 -7.02 21.44 -31.05
CA ASP A 168 -6.54 21.50 -29.65
C ASP A 168 -6.03 20.13 -29.11
N ILE A 169 -5.71 19.17 -29.99
CA ILE A 169 -5.20 17.85 -29.57
C ILE A 169 -3.72 17.96 -29.16
N GLU A 170 -3.43 17.57 -27.92
CA GLU A 170 -2.07 17.37 -27.41
C GLU A 170 -1.73 15.87 -27.33
N ILE A 171 -0.43 15.52 -27.24
CA ILE A 171 0.01 14.13 -27.01
C ILE A 171 -0.67 13.53 -25.75
N SER A 172 -0.86 14.33 -24.71
CA SER A 172 -1.53 13.90 -23.48
C SER A 172 -2.99 13.45 -23.70
N ASP A 173 -3.67 14.00 -24.72
CA ASP A 173 -5.03 13.58 -25.09
C ASP A 173 -5.03 12.24 -25.82
N ILE A 174 -4.03 12.02 -26.68
CA ILE A 174 -3.82 10.73 -27.33
C ILE A 174 -3.52 9.70 -26.25
N GLU A 175 -2.56 9.94 -25.35
CA GLU A 175 -2.28 9.04 -24.22
C GLU A 175 -3.54 8.70 -23.42
N ARG A 176 -4.36 9.70 -23.07
CA ARG A 176 -5.62 9.50 -22.35
C ARG A 176 -6.64 8.68 -23.14
N ALA A 177 -6.68 8.83 -24.47
CA ALA A 177 -7.54 8.04 -25.35
C ALA A 177 -7.10 6.57 -25.46
N PHE A 178 -5.90 6.21 -25.01
CA PHE A 178 -5.43 4.82 -24.98
C PHE A 178 -5.21 4.31 -23.54
N ASP A 179 -5.55 5.11 -22.53
CA ASP A 179 -5.36 4.79 -21.12
C ASP A 179 -6.30 3.68 -20.66
N VAL A 180 -5.71 2.53 -20.31
CA VAL A 180 -6.42 1.37 -19.77
C VAL A 180 -7.00 1.64 -18.39
N GLU A 181 -6.36 2.48 -17.56
CA GLU A 181 -6.88 2.80 -16.23
C GLU A 181 -8.18 3.61 -16.33
N ALA A 182 -8.28 4.53 -17.29
CA ALA A 182 -9.51 5.27 -17.55
C ALA A 182 -10.66 4.35 -18.03
N LEU A 183 -10.37 3.40 -18.92
CA LEU A 183 -11.34 2.36 -19.31
C LEU A 183 -11.75 1.52 -18.10
N SER A 184 -10.79 1.20 -17.23
CA SER A 184 -11.00 0.38 -16.05
C SER A 184 -11.95 1.04 -15.04
N ASP A 185 -11.75 2.33 -14.80
CA ASP A 185 -12.62 3.12 -13.92
C ASP A 185 -14.04 3.25 -14.47
N GLU A 186 -14.19 3.44 -15.79
CA GLU A 186 -15.51 3.49 -16.42
C GLU A 186 -16.24 2.14 -16.31
N PHE A 187 -15.55 1.05 -16.65
CA PHE A 187 -16.09 -0.30 -16.54
C PHE A 187 -16.50 -0.62 -15.10
N PHE A 188 -15.63 -0.28 -14.13
CA PHE A 188 -15.90 -0.48 -12.71
C PHE A 188 -17.15 0.28 -12.26
N GLY A 189 -17.30 1.55 -12.63
CA GLY A 189 -18.47 2.34 -12.27
C GLY A 189 -19.77 1.68 -12.71
N LYS A 190 -19.83 1.23 -13.97
CA LYS A 190 -21.01 0.53 -14.52
C LYS A 190 -21.21 -0.87 -13.94
N TYR A 191 -20.13 -1.62 -13.71
CA TYR A 191 -20.21 -2.93 -13.05
C TYR A 191 -20.79 -2.79 -11.64
N LYS A 192 -20.35 -1.78 -10.89
CA LYS A 192 -20.87 -1.47 -9.56
C LYS A 192 -22.37 -1.12 -9.60
N GLU A 193 -22.82 -0.37 -10.60
CA GLU A 193 -24.24 -0.09 -10.79
C GLU A 193 -25.06 -1.38 -10.99
N GLN A 194 -24.56 -2.33 -11.79
CA GLN A 194 -25.18 -3.64 -11.94
C GLN A 194 -25.22 -4.40 -10.62
N TYR A 195 -24.09 -4.50 -9.91
CA TYR A 195 -24.03 -5.13 -8.59
C TYR A 195 -25.04 -4.53 -7.59
N GLU A 196 -25.08 -3.20 -7.47
CA GLU A 196 -26.03 -2.51 -6.59
C GLU A 196 -27.48 -2.76 -6.99
N LYS A 197 -27.77 -2.92 -8.29
CA LYS A 197 -29.10 -3.23 -8.80
C LYS A 197 -29.60 -4.57 -8.26
N PHE A 198 -28.78 -5.63 -8.34
CA PHE A 198 -29.13 -6.96 -7.81
C PHE A 198 -29.27 -6.96 -6.28
N VAL A 199 -28.36 -6.30 -5.56
CA VAL A 199 -28.43 -6.21 -4.07
C VAL A 199 -29.66 -5.44 -3.63
N CYS A 200 -29.96 -4.32 -4.29
CA CYS A 200 -31.12 -3.48 -3.99
C CYS A 200 -32.44 -4.23 -4.24
N TYR A 201 -32.49 -5.07 -5.29
CA TYR A 201 -33.68 -5.87 -5.58
C TYR A 201 -34.07 -6.78 -4.41
N ILE A 202 -33.09 -7.41 -3.75
CA ILE A 202 -33.36 -8.28 -2.58
C ILE A 202 -33.59 -7.44 -1.31
N THR A 203 -32.69 -6.51 -1.02
CA THR A 203 -32.64 -5.84 0.30
C THR A 203 -33.50 -4.57 0.40
N GLY A 204 -33.91 -3.99 -0.72
CA GLY A 204 -34.52 -2.65 -0.78
C GLY A 204 -33.56 -1.51 -0.43
N LYS A 205 -32.26 -1.80 -0.25
CA LYS A 205 -31.24 -0.85 0.19
C LYS A 205 -30.20 -0.61 -0.89
N LYS A 206 -29.66 0.62 -0.89
CA LYS A 206 -28.57 1.04 -1.77
C LYS A 206 -27.59 1.91 -1.00
N TYR A 207 -26.30 1.76 -1.28
CA TYR A 207 -25.28 2.67 -0.76
C TYR A 207 -25.27 3.96 -1.57
N VAL A 208 -25.42 5.09 -0.88
CA VAL A 208 -25.41 6.41 -1.52
C VAL A 208 -24.28 7.24 -0.91
N LYS A 209 -23.51 7.90 -1.77
CA LYS A 209 -22.46 8.81 -1.31
C LYS A 209 -23.10 10.01 -0.60
N SER A 210 -22.77 10.19 0.68
CA SER A 210 -23.22 11.28 1.53
C SER A 210 -22.00 11.99 2.12
N GLY A 211 -21.55 13.06 1.47
CA GLY A 211 -20.25 13.67 1.76
C GLY A 211 -19.08 12.79 1.30
N ASN A 212 -18.10 12.55 2.18
CA ASN A 212 -16.95 11.68 1.89
C ASN A 212 -17.17 10.20 2.24
N LYS A 213 -18.37 9.80 2.68
CA LYS A 213 -18.69 8.41 3.05
C LYS A 213 -19.85 7.87 2.23
N TYR A 214 -19.80 6.58 1.90
CA TYR A 214 -20.95 5.84 1.41
C TYR A 214 -21.80 5.43 2.61
N VAL A 215 -23.09 5.70 2.55
CA VAL A 215 -24.04 5.37 3.62
C VAL A 215 -25.16 4.55 3.02
N GLU A 216 -25.48 3.44 3.67
CA GLU A 216 -26.61 2.61 3.30
C GLU A 216 -27.91 3.40 3.48
N LYS A 217 -28.72 3.49 2.42
CA LYS A 217 -30.05 4.10 2.43
C LYS A 217 -31.07 3.09 1.96
N VAL A 218 -32.20 3.05 2.68
CA VAL A 218 -33.39 2.33 2.22
C VAL A 218 -33.99 3.14 1.07
N VAL A 219 -34.09 2.52 -0.11
CA VAL A 219 -34.58 3.14 -1.35
C VAL A 219 -35.86 2.47 -1.86
N GLY A 220 -36.22 1.32 -1.31
CA GLY A 220 -37.46 0.59 -1.60
C GLY A 220 -37.78 -0.43 -0.53
N GLU A 221 -38.90 -1.14 -0.69
CA GLU A 221 -39.22 -2.29 0.16
C GLU A 221 -38.36 -3.51 -0.23
N PRO A 222 -37.86 -4.30 0.75
CA PRO A 222 -37.12 -5.52 0.46
C PRO A 222 -38.02 -6.57 -0.20
N HIS A 223 -37.42 -7.44 -1.00
CA HIS A 223 -38.13 -8.57 -1.57
C HIS A 223 -38.55 -9.56 -0.46
N SER A 224 -39.85 -9.74 -0.29
CA SER A 224 -40.44 -10.42 0.88
C SER A 224 -39.97 -11.87 1.08
N THR A 225 -39.84 -12.65 0.01
CA THR A 225 -39.42 -14.06 0.06
C THR A 225 -37.89 -14.23 0.06
N MET A 226 -37.18 -13.60 -0.88
CA MET A 226 -35.74 -13.75 -1.01
C MET A 226 -34.99 -13.20 0.20
N TYR A 227 -35.34 -12.02 0.69
CA TYR A 227 -34.63 -11.45 1.84
C TYR A 227 -34.82 -12.28 3.11
N ALA A 228 -36.00 -12.88 3.28
CA ALA A 228 -36.26 -13.84 4.34
C ALA A 228 -35.42 -15.12 4.19
N ALA A 229 -35.21 -15.61 2.97
CA ALA A 229 -34.36 -16.78 2.70
C ALA A 229 -32.88 -16.53 3.06
N PHE A 230 -32.41 -15.29 2.96
CA PHE A 230 -31.10 -14.86 3.48
C PHE A 230 -31.11 -14.50 4.97
N ASN A 231 -32.15 -14.87 5.73
CA ASN A 231 -32.31 -14.54 7.15
C ASN A 231 -32.19 -13.03 7.45
N TYR A 232 -32.64 -12.17 6.53
CA TYR A 232 -32.54 -10.72 6.64
C TYR A 232 -31.08 -10.22 6.83
N ASN A 233 -30.11 -10.96 6.27
CA ASN A 233 -28.70 -10.66 6.42
C ASN A 233 -28.10 -10.06 5.14
N ASP A 234 -27.87 -8.75 5.16
CA ASP A 234 -27.33 -8.03 4.01
C ASP A 234 -25.94 -8.51 3.59
N LYS A 235 -25.11 -9.00 4.53
CA LYS A 235 -23.78 -9.55 4.20
C LYS A 235 -23.93 -10.81 3.34
N LEU A 236 -24.82 -11.72 3.72
CA LEU A 236 -25.06 -12.95 2.95
C LEU A 236 -25.60 -12.64 1.55
N VAL A 237 -26.49 -11.65 1.41
CA VAL A 237 -26.98 -11.21 0.09
C VAL A 237 -25.83 -10.66 -0.75
N ARG A 238 -24.99 -9.78 -0.18
CA ARG A 238 -23.85 -9.20 -0.89
C ARG A 238 -22.85 -10.27 -1.32
N ASP A 239 -22.54 -11.23 -0.45
CA ASP A 239 -21.59 -12.32 -0.72
C ASP A 239 -22.14 -13.22 -1.85
N TYR A 240 -23.44 -13.53 -1.83
CA TYR A 240 -24.11 -14.28 -2.90
C TYR A 240 -24.06 -13.57 -4.25
N ILE A 241 -24.44 -12.29 -4.32
CA ILE A 241 -24.40 -11.52 -5.57
C ILE A 241 -22.97 -11.37 -6.09
N LYS A 242 -21.97 -11.19 -5.21
CA LYS A 242 -20.55 -11.14 -5.60
C LYS A 242 -20.11 -12.46 -6.24
N GLN A 243 -20.46 -13.59 -5.62
CA GLN A 243 -20.15 -14.92 -6.14
C GLN A 243 -20.78 -15.14 -7.52
N MET A 244 -22.08 -14.84 -7.66
CA MET A 244 -22.80 -14.95 -8.94
C MET A 244 -22.15 -14.11 -10.05
N LEU A 245 -21.93 -12.81 -9.79
CA LEU A 245 -21.32 -11.93 -10.80
C LEU A 245 -19.86 -12.33 -11.09
N GLY A 246 -19.12 -12.83 -10.10
CA GLY A 246 -17.78 -13.38 -10.30
C GLY A 246 -17.75 -14.58 -11.24
N ARG A 247 -18.66 -15.55 -11.06
CA ARG A 247 -18.85 -16.69 -11.97
C ARG A 247 -19.17 -16.23 -13.39
N ILE A 248 -20.13 -15.33 -13.55
CA ILE A 248 -20.52 -14.79 -14.87
C ILE A 248 -19.35 -14.06 -15.54
N THR A 249 -18.63 -13.24 -14.78
CA THR A 249 -17.48 -12.49 -15.29
C THR A 249 -16.36 -13.44 -15.74
N PHE A 250 -16.08 -14.49 -14.98
CA PHE A 250 -15.10 -15.52 -15.37
C PHE A 250 -15.47 -16.18 -16.70
N LEU A 251 -16.75 -16.53 -16.90
CA LEU A 251 -17.21 -17.13 -18.17
C LEU A 251 -17.04 -16.19 -19.37
N HIS A 252 -17.11 -14.87 -19.16
CA HIS A 252 -16.82 -13.90 -20.22
C HIS A 252 -15.35 -13.88 -20.63
N PHE A 253 -14.41 -14.15 -19.71
CA PHE A 253 -13.01 -14.40 -20.09
C PHE A 253 -12.85 -15.75 -20.78
N LEU A 254 -13.46 -16.81 -20.23
CA LEU A 254 -13.30 -18.17 -20.74
C LEU A 254 -13.85 -18.34 -22.16
N GLN A 255 -15.01 -17.76 -22.48
CA GLN A 255 -15.61 -17.87 -23.81
C GLN A 255 -14.72 -17.29 -24.91
N LYS A 256 -13.81 -16.35 -24.60
CA LYS A 256 -12.85 -15.81 -25.59
C LYS A 256 -11.90 -16.86 -26.17
N LYS A 257 -11.66 -17.95 -25.44
CA LYS A 257 -10.90 -19.11 -25.95
C LYS A 257 -11.67 -19.95 -26.97
N GLY A 258 -12.97 -19.71 -27.17
CA GLY A 258 -13.83 -20.59 -27.98
C GLY A 258 -14.02 -21.96 -27.34
N TRP A 259 -13.93 -22.05 -26.01
CA TRP A 259 -14.14 -23.30 -25.28
C TRP A 259 -15.57 -23.49 -24.79
N MET A 260 -16.40 -22.46 -24.85
CA MET A 260 -17.79 -22.53 -24.41
C MET A 260 -18.70 -22.79 -25.61
N GLY A 261 -19.61 -23.76 -25.53
CA GLY A 261 -20.59 -24.00 -26.59
C GLY A 261 -20.00 -24.63 -27.86
N VAL A 262 -18.97 -25.47 -27.73
CA VAL A 262 -18.41 -26.19 -28.89
C VAL A 262 -19.44 -27.22 -29.38
N PRO A 263 -19.73 -27.32 -30.69
CA PRO A 263 -20.67 -28.33 -31.21
C PRO A 263 -20.24 -29.76 -30.87
N GLU A 264 -21.20 -30.69 -30.79
CA GLU A 264 -20.92 -32.11 -30.58
C GLU A 264 -20.01 -32.64 -31.72
N GLY A 265 -18.85 -33.20 -31.35
CA GLY A 265 -17.80 -33.61 -32.29
C GLY A 265 -16.89 -32.50 -32.84
N GLY A 266 -17.10 -31.25 -32.44
CA GLY A 266 -16.24 -30.10 -32.78
C GLY A 266 -14.96 -30.02 -31.94
N GLN A 267 -13.96 -29.27 -32.42
CA GLN A 267 -12.68 -29.12 -31.74
C GLN A 267 -12.70 -27.96 -30.72
N TRP A 268 -11.91 -28.08 -29.65
CA TRP A 268 -11.75 -26.99 -28.68
C TRP A 268 -11.21 -25.74 -29.40
N GLY A 269 -11.90 -24.60 -29.24
CA GLY A 269 -11.62 -23.36 -29.97
C GLY A 269 -12.70 -22.99 -30.99
N GLU A 270 -13.55 -23.95 -31.40
CA GLU A 270 -14.67 -23.72 -32.33
C GLU A 270 -15.98 -23.29 -31.64
N GLY A 271 -15.92 -23.08 -30.32
CA GLY A 271 -17.03 -22.67 -29.49
C GLY A 271 -17.41 -21.21 -29.69
N ASP A 272 -18.54 -20.84 -29.11
CA ASP A 272 -19.12 -19.51 -29.22
C ASP A 272 -18.38 -18.49 -28.32
N GLN A 273 -17.70 -17.54 -28.94
CA GLN A 273 -17.02 -16.44 -28.24
C GLN A 273 -17.98 -15.42 -27.59
N GLN A 274 -19.28 -15.57 -27.83
CA GLN A 274 -20.39 -14.81 -27.23
C GLN A 274 -21.39 -15.74 -26.52
N PHE A 275 -20.95 -16.93 -26.11
CA PHE A 275 -21.79 -17.98 -25.55
C PHE A 275 -22.79 -17.49 -24.51
N MET A 276 -22.36 -16.74 -23.49
CA MET A 276 -23.26 -16.29 -22.42
C MET A 276 -24.42 -15.42 -22.93
N ARG A 277 -24.16 -14.54 -23.89
CA ARG A 277 -25.16 -13.66 -24.48
C ARG A 277 -26.11 -14.45 -25.38
N ASN A 278 -25.56 -15.32 -26.24
CA ASN A 278 -26.36 -16.14 -27.15
C ASN A 278 -27.20 -17.19 -26.40
N LEU A 279 -26.70 -17.70 -25.28
CA LEU A 279 -27.44 -18.56 -24.35
C LEU A 279 -28.67 -17.83 -23.79
N PHE A 280 -28.53 -16.57 -23.37
CA PHE A 280 -29.67 -15.78 -22.89
C PHE A 280 -30.64 -15.42 -24.03
N ILE A 281 -30.14 -14.95 -25.19
CA ILE A 281 -31.00 -14.56 -26.32
C ILE A 281 -31.87 -15.74 -26.80
N SER A 282 -31.27 -16.92 -26.88
CA SER A 282 -31.90 -18.15 -27.38
C SER A 282 -32.79 -18.85 -26.34
N ALA A 283 -32.74 -18.43 -25.06
CA ALA A 283 -33.61 -18.95 -24.02
C ALA A 283 -35.08 -18.56 -24.28
N SER A 284 -36.00 -19.46 -23.93
CA SER A 284 -37.44 -19.16 -23.95
C SER A 284 -37.81 -18.09 -22.92
N ASP A 285 -38.99 -17.47 -23.07
CA ASP A 285 -39.44 -16.43 -22.12
C ASP A 285 -39.55 -16.98 -20.68
N GLU A 286 -40.01 -18.22 -20.51
CA GLU A 286 -40.05 -18.90 -19.21
C GLU A 286 -38.66 -19.08 -18.61
N GLN A 287 -37.66 -19.48 -19.43
CA GLN A 287 -36.28 -19.61 -18.99
C GLN A 287 -35.63 -18.26 -18.70
N LYS A 288 -35.99 -17.19 -19.41
CA LYS A 288 -35.45 -15.84 -19.16
C LYS A 288 -35.92 -15.26 -17.83
N GLU A 289 -37.16 -15.54 -17.44
CA GLU A 289 -37.71 -15.14 -16.15
C GLU A 289 -37.12 -15.92 -14.96
N ASP A 290 -36.45 -17.05 -15.21
CA ASP A 290 -35.74 -17.84 -14.19
C ASP A 290 -34.34 -18.29 -14.67
N PHE A 291 -33.61 -17.34 -15.26
CA PHE A 291 -32.37 -17.65 -15.99
C PHE A 291 -31.26 -18.19 -15.07
N LEU A 292 -31.23 -17.74 -13.82
CA LEU A 292 -30.23 -18.16 -12.86
C LEU A 292 -30.40 -19.63 -12.48
N ASP A 293 -31.55 -20.01 -11.91
CA ASP A 293 -31.76 -21.36 -11.37
C ASP A 293 -31.95 -22.40 -12.48
N VAL A 294 -32.58 -22.04 -13.62
CA VAL A 294 -32.91 -22.99 -14.69
C VAL A 294 -31.78 -23.17 -15.70
N VAL A 295 -30.94 -22.15 -15.93
CA VAL A 295 -29.90 -22.18 -16.98
C VAL A 295 -28.50 -22.10 -16.40
N LEU A 296 -28.21 -21.08 -15.57
CA LEU A 296 -26.84 -20.83 -15.08
C LEU A 296 -26.40 -21.82 -13.99
N GLU A 297 -27.27 -22.14 -13.03
CA GLU A 297 -26.96 -23.09 -11.95
C GLU A 297 -26.61 -24.51 -12.47
N PRO A 298 -27.36 -25.09 -13.43
CA PRO A 298 -26.95 -26.31 -14.11
C PRO A 298 -25.62 -26.16 -14.85
N LEU A 299 -25.39 -25.05 -15.54
CA LEU A 299 -24.13 -24.79 -16.22
C LEU A 299 -22.95 -24.75 -15.22
N PHE A 300 -23.12 -24.11 -14.06
CA PHE A 300 -22.10 -24.04 -13.02
C PHE A 300 -21.81 -25.44 -12.43
N GLY A 301 -22.83 -26.11 -11.88
CA GLY A 301 -22.64 -27.37 -11.16
C GLY A 301 -22.43 -28.58 -12.06
N GLN A 302 -23.30 -28.76 -13.06
CA GLN A 302 -23.28 -29.95 -13.92
C GLN A 302 -22.38 -29.79 -15.14
N GLY A 303 -22.11 -28.55 -15.57
CA GLY A 303 -21.24 -28.23 -16.70
C GLY A 303 -19.79 -27.95 -16.28
N LEU A 304 -19.56 -26.99 -15.40
CA LEU A 304 -18.19 -26.53 -15.10
C LEU A 304 -17.56 -27.30 -13.92
N ASP A 305 -18.38 -27.85 -13.03
CA ASP A 305 -17.94 -28.54 -11.79
C ASP A 305 -18.16 -30.06 -11.78
N THR A 306 -18.41 -30.67 -12.94
CA THR A 306 -18.53 -32.15 -13.05
C THR A 306 -17.59 -32.66 -14.13
N ASP A 307 -16.80 -33.70 -13.83
CA ASP A 307 -15.98 -34.37 -14.84
C ASP A 307 -16.88 -35.19 -15.79
N ARG A 308 -16.87 -34.82 -17.07
CA ARG A 308 -17.62 -35.47 -18.15
C ARG A 308 -16.71 -35.93 -19.28
N SER A 309 -15.41 -36.07 -19.02
CA SER A 309 -14.41 -36.45 -20.02
C SER A 309 -14.71 -37.78 -20.73
N ILE A 310 -15.35 -38.72 -20.02
CA ILE A 310 -15.82 -40.01 -20.58
C ILE A 310 -16.86 -39.82 -21.69
N ASN A 311 -17.64 -38.74 -21.63
CA ASN A 311 -18.68 -38.38 -22.59
C ASN A 311 -18.27 -37.16 -23.43
N ASP A 312 -16.97 -37.02 -23.75
CA ASP A 312 -16.41 -35.93 -24.57
C ASP A 312 -16.77 -34.52 -24.08
N ASP A 313 -16.93 -34.38 -22.75
CA ASP A 313 -17.30 -33.13 -22.07
C ASP A 313 -18.64 -32.52 -22.49
N ILE A 314 -19.53 -33.35 -23.07
CA ILE A 314 -20.85 -32.93 -23.54
C ILE A 314 -21.74 -32.55 -22.36
N PHE A 315 -22.41 -31.41 -22.48
CA PHE A 315 -23.39 -30.86 -21.55
C PHE A 315 -24.63 -30.41 -22.31
N ASP A 316 -25.82 -30.72 -21.79
CA ASP A 316 -27.07 -30.17 -22.33
C ASP A 316 -27.38 -28.84 -21.63
N THR A 317 -27.37 -27.77 -22.40
CA THR A 317 -27.70 -26.42 -21.90
C THR A 317 -29.18 -26.23 -21.62
N TYR A 318 -30.03 -27.15 -22.09
CA TYR A 318 -31.49 -27.04 -22.06
C TYR A 318 -32.05 -25.84 -22.84
N VAL A 319 -31.20 -25.13 -23.59
CA VAL A 319 -31.56 -23.97 -24.41
C VAL A 319 -31.40 -24.34 -25.88
N ALA A 320 -32.36 -23.94 -26.72
CA ALA A 320 -32.36 -24.22 -28.15
C ALA A 320 -31.39 -23.29 -28.90
N LEU A 321 -30.09 -23.53 -28.75
CA LEU A 321 -29.04 -22.82 -29.48
C LEU A 321 -29.05 -23.16 -30.97
N GLU A 322 -28.50 -22.29 -31.81
CA GLU A 322 -28.43 -22.46 -33.27
C GLU A 322 -27.77 -23.79 -33.68
N LYS A 323 -26.75 -24.22 -32.94
CA LYS A 323 -26.00 -25.46 -33.18
C LYS A 323 -26.49 -26.67 -32.34
N GLY A 324 -27.65 -26.54 -31.68
CA GLY A 324 -28.22 -27.56 -30.79
C GLY A 324 -27.94 -27.33 -29.31
N SER A 325 -28.78 -27.91 -28.42
CA SER A 325 -28.68 -27.69 -26.97
C SER A 325 -27.52 -28.44 -26.31
N ARG A 326 -27.07 -29.55 -26.91
CA ARG A 326 -25.94 -30.36 -26.48
C ARG A 326 -24.65 -29.81 -27.07
N VAL A 327 -23.77 -29.35 -26.19
CA VAL A 327 -22.51 -28.70 -26.56
C VAL A 327 -21.41 -29.16 -25.60
N ARG A 328 -20.15 -29.04 -26.00
CA ARG A 328 -19.02 -29.32 -25.10
C ARG A 328 -18.78 -28.10 -24.21
N ILE A 329 -18.62 -28.35 -22.92
CA ILE A 329 -18.32 -27.36 -21.87
C ILE A 329 -17.16 -27.92 -21.03
N PRO A 330 -16.09 -27.16 -20.78
CA PRO A 330 -14.92 -27.66 -20.06
C PRO A 330 -15.22 -27.94 -18.58
N TYR A 331 -14.56 -28.95 -18.02
CA TYR A 331 -14.51 -29.19 -16.57
C TYR A 331 -13.35 -28.41 -15.92
N LEU A 332 -13.65 -27.67 -14.84
CA LEU A 332 -12.72 -26.73 -14.20
C LEU A 332 -12.38 -27.04 -12.73
N ASN A 333 -12.86 -28.16 -12.16
CA ASN A 333 -12.43 -28.72 -10.87
C ASN A 333 -12.79 -27.93 -9.58
N GLY A 334 -14.08 -27.67 -9.30
CA GLY A 334 -14.52 -27.15 -8.00
C GLY A 334 -14.44 -25.65 -7.92
N GLY A 335 -13.47 -25.12 -7.16
CA GLY A 335 -13.10 -23.71 -7.18
C GLY A 335 -14.28 -22.72 -7.12
N LEU A 336 -14.26 -21.72 -8.02
CA LEU A 336 -15.29 -20.68 -8.12
C LEU A 336 -16.70 -21.25 -8.38
N PHE A 337 -16.79 -22.39 -9.08
CA PHE A 337 -18.05 -23.02 -9.47
C PHE A 337 -18.54 -24.07 -8.47
N GLU A 338 -17.76 -24.31 -7.39
CA GLU A 338 -18.14 -25.22 -6.33
C GLU A 338 -19.42 -24.75 -5.67
N ARG A 339 -20.39 -25.66 -5.59
CA ARG A 339 -21.65 -25.39 -4.92
C ARG A 339 -21.47 -25.26 -3.42
N ASN A 340 -22.05 -24.22 -2.85
CA ASN A 340 -22.07 -23.98 -1.41
C ASN A 340 -23.49 -23.70 -0.90
N ASN A 341 -23.62 -23.50 0.41
CA ASN A 341 -24.92 -23.29 1.07
C ASN A 341 -25.70 -22.07 0.54
N LEU A 342 -25.03 -21.09 -0.08
CA LEU A 342 -25.71 -19.93 -0.69
C LEU A 342 -26.39 -20.31 -2.00
N ASP A 343 -25.83 -21.27 -2.76
CA ASP A 343 -26.39 -21.76 -4.02
C ASP A 343 -27.67 -22.61 -3.81
N GLU A 344 -27.96 -23.03 -2.58
CA GLU A 344 -29.20 -23.73 -2.23
C GLU A 344 -30.39 -22.75 -2.06
N ILE A 345 -30.11 -21.45 -1.97
CA ILE A 345 -31.13 -20.41 -1.81
C ILE A 345 -31.73 -20.11 -3.18
N LYS A 346 -32.99 -20.47 -3.39
CA LYS A 346 -33.72 -20.14 -4.62
C LYS A 346 -33.86 -18.64 -4.79
N THR A 347 -33.33 -18.10 -5.88
CA THR A 347 -33.47 -16.67 -6.21
C THR A 347 -33.84 -16.48 -7.67
N GLN A 348 -34.79 -15.58 -7.90
CA GLN A 348 -35.35 -15.33 -9.22
C GLN A 348 -35.25 -13.84 -9.55
N PHE A 349 -34.51 -13.50 -10.59
CA PHE A 349 -34.37 -12.12 -11.04
C PHE A 349 -35.13 -11.89 -12.34
N PRO A 350 -35.74 -10.70 -12.52
CA PRO A 350 -36.41 -10.37 -13.77
C PRO A 350 -35.47 -10.48 -14.98
N ALA A 351 -36.01 -10.91 -16.13
CA ALA A 351 -35.22 -11.12 -17.35
C ALA A 351 -34.37 -9.90 -17.77
N ASN A 352 -34.88 -8.68 -17.56
CA ASN A 352 -34.15 -7.46 -17.93
C ASN A 352 -32.85 -7.25 -17.13
N PHE A 353 -32.72 -7.84 -15.94
CA PHE A 353 -31.48 -7.74 -15.16
C PHE A 353 -30.33 -8.46 -15.86
N PHE A 354 -30.57 -9.70 -16.32
CA PHE A 354 -29.57 -10.46 -17.06
C PHE A 354 -29.35 -9.92 -18.47
N SER A 355 -30.40 -9.45 -19.16
CA SER A 355 -30.26 -8.79 -20.46
C SER A 355 -29.34 -7.58 -20.36
N GLU A 356 -29.59 -6.66 -19.41
CA GLU A 356 -28.77 -5.46 -19.23
C GLU A 356 -27.33 -5.80 -18.82
N LEU A 357 -27.14 -6.80 -17.94
CA LEU A 357 -25.82 -7.26 -17.51
C LEU A 357 -24.99 -7.85 -18.66
N LEU A 358 -25.58 -8.74 -19.46
CA LEU A 358 -24.91 -9.39 -20.58
C LEU A 358 -24.66 -8.41 -21.73
N ASP A 359 -25.59 -7.50 -22.00
CA ASP A 359 -25.37 -6.41 -22.95
C ASP A 359 -24.29 -5.44 -22.46
N PHE A 360 -24.21 -5.17 -21.15
CA PHE A 360 -23.11 -4.43 -20.55
C PHE A 360 -21.77 -5.12 -20.81
N PHE A 361 -21.63 -6.42 -20.49
CA PHE A 361 -20.37 -7.13 -20.76
C PHE A 361 -20.00 -7.15 -22.24
N TYR A 362 -20.99 -7.34 -23.13
CA TYR A 362 -20.79 -7.32 -24.58
C TYR A 362 -20.25 -5.99 -25.11
N GLN A 363 -20.53 -4.87 -24.43
CA GLN A 363 -20.02 -3.56 -24.82
C GLN A 363 -18.50 -3.42 -24.66
N TYR A 364 -17.86 -4.29 -23.86
CA TYR A 364 -16.44 -4.23 -23.56
C TYR A 364 -15.68 -5.39 -24.22
N ASN A 365 -14.44 -5.11 -24.60
CA ASN A 365 -13.53 -6.16 -25.07
C ASN A 365 -12.84 -6.80 -23.87
N PHE A 366 -13.00 -8.10 -23.66
CA PHE A 366 -12.33 -8.87 -22.61
C PHE A 366 -11.04 -9.48 -23.13
N THR A 367 -9.95 -9.33 -22.38
CA THR A 367 -8.64 -9.91 -22.68
C THR A 367 -8.31 -10.97 -21.63
N ILE A 368 -7.85 -12.14 -22.07
CA ILE A 368 -7.48 -13.22 -21.14
C ILE A 368 -6.11 -13.00 -20.48
N ASP A 369 -5.30 -12.10 -21.05
CA ASP A 369 -3.95 -11.76 -20.60
C ASP A 369 -3.96 -10.48 -19.75
N GLU A 370 -3.11 -10.42 -18.72
CA GLU A 370 -2.95 -9.25 -17.85
C GLU A 370 -1.98 -8.24 -18.47
N ASN A 371 -2.34 -6.96 -18.43
CA ASN A 371 -1.53 -5.90 -19.04
C ASN A 371 -0.19 -5.72 -18.30
N ASP A 372 0.89 -5.49 -19.07
CA ASP A 372 2.22 -5.13 -18.58
C ASP A 372 2.36 -3.60 -18.45
N PRO A 373 3.20 -3.05 -17.54
CA PRO A 373 3.49 -1.62 -17.51
C PRO A 373 4.01 -1.03 -18.83
N ASN A 374 4.66 -1.85 -19.68
CA ASN A 374 5.25 -1.44 -20.95
C ASN A 374 4.38 -1.81 -22.17
N GLU A 375 3.49 -2.83 -22.06
CA GLU A 375 2.59 -3.26 -23.12
C GLU A 375 1.20 -3.54 -22.56
N ALA A 376 0.21 -2.80 -23.04
CA ALA A 376 -1.17 -2.95 -22.64
C ALA A 376 -2.08 -3.15 -23.86
N GLN A 377 -2.92 -4.17 -23.81
CA GLN A 377 -4.08 -4.30 -24.70
C GLN A 377 -5.23 -3.52 -24.09
N VAL A 378 -5.81 -2.60 -24.86
CA VAL A 378 -6.93 -1.80 -24.39
C VAL A 378 -8.19 -2.67 -24.36
N GLY A 379 -8.55 -3.10 -23.15
CA GLY A 379 -9.66 -4.01 -22.86
C GLY A 379 -9.77 -4.30 -21.37
N VAL A 380 -10.80 -5.06 -20.99
CA VAL A 380 -11.01 -5.55 -19.63
C VAL A 380 -10.10 -6.76 -19.41
N ASP A 381 -9.07 -6.58 -18.59
CA ASP A 381 -8.10 -7.63 -18.26
C ASP A 381 -8.41 -8.32 -16.92
N PRO A 382 -7.75 -9.46 -16.59
CA PRO A 382 -7.98 -10.16 -15.33
C PRO A 382 -7.58 -9.35 -14.08
N GLU A 383 -6.64 -8.41 -14.21
CA GLU A 383 -6.19 -7.60 -13.08
C GLU A 383 -7.25 -6.60 -12.65
N MET A 384 -8.01 -6.06 -13.59
CA MET A 384 -9.17 -5.22 -13.30
C MET A 384 -10.16 -5.90 -12.36
N LEU A 385 -10.26 -7.23 -12.36
CA LEU A 385 -11.07 -7.97 -11.38
C LEU A 385 -10.60 -7.70 -9.96
N GLY A 386 -9.29 -7.71 -9.73
CA GLY A 386 -8.72 -7.34 -8.44
C GLY A 386 -9.20 -5.97 -7.99
N ARG A 387 -9.07 -4.96 -8.86
CA ARG A 387 -9.53 -3.59 -8.60
C ARG A 387 -11.04 -3.50 -8.37
N ILE A 388 -11.85 -4.20 -9.17
CA ILE A 388 -13.31 -4.19 -9.06
C ILE A 388 -13.74 -4.78 -7.72
N PHE A 389 -13.29 -5.99 -7.42
CA PHE A 389 -13.73 -6.68 -6.22
C PHE A 389 -13.18 -6.06 -4.94
N GLU A 390 -11.93 -5.59 -4.93
CA GLU A 390 -11.36 -4.85 -3.79
C GLU A 390 -12.17 -3.58 -3.46
N ASN A 391 -12.69 -2.89 -4.49
CA ASN A 391 -13.49 -1.68 -4.33
C ASN A 391 -14.99 -1.94 -4.07
N LEU A 392 -15.53 -3.10 -4.47
CA LEU A 392 -16.88 -3.56 -4.12
C LEU A 392 -16.97 -4.16 -2.70
N LEU A 393 -15.83 -4.45 -2.11
CA LEU A 393 -15.72 -4.70 -0.67
C LEU A 393 -15.82 -3.34 0.03
N GLU A 394 -17.05 -2.85 0.18
CA GLU A 394 -17.38 -1.56 0.81
C GLU A 394 -16.81 -1.41 2.24
N ASP A 395 -16.36 -2.51 2.86
CA ASP A 395 -15.67 -2.58 4.16
C ASP A 395 -14.15 -2.32 4.10
N ASN A 396 -13.51 -2.34 2.91
CA ASN A 396 -12.05 -2.36 2.81
C ASN A 396 -11.36 -1.03 3.11
N LYS A 397 -12.01 0.12 2.80
CA LYS A 397 -11.45 1.44 3.17
C LYS A 397 -11.40 1.63 4.70
N ASP A 398 -12.34 1.02 5.43
CA ASP A 398 -12.35 1.01 6.90
C ASP A 398 -11.43 -0.08 7.50
N LYS A 399 -11.05 -1.11 6.72
CA LYS A 399 -10.08 -2.16 7.10
C LYS A 399 -8.63 -1.85 6.68
N GLY A 400 -8.41 -0.80 5.90
CA GLY A 400 -7.08 -0.32 5.49
C GLY A 400 -6.43 -1.11 4.35
N ALA A 401 -7.23 -1.75 3.48
CA ALA A 401 -6.76 -2.45 2.28
C ALA A 401 -6.79 -1.50 1.06
N PHE A 402 -5.68 -1.40 0.34
CA PHE A 402 -5.53 -0.52 -0.81
C PHE A 402 -4.89 -1.25 -2.00
N TYR A 403 -5.43 -1.03 -3.19
CA TYR A 403 -4.84 -1.47 -4.44
C TYR A 403 -3.43 -0.91 -4.61
N THR A 404 -2.50 -1.74 -5.06
CA THR A 404 -1.08 -1.36 -5.27
C THR A 404 -0.79 -1.21 -6.77
N PRO A 405 -0.29 -0.05 -7.23
CA PRO A 405 0.04 0.17 -8.63
C PRO A 405 1.04 -0.84 -9.20
N LYS A 406 0.86 -1.23 -10.46
CA LYS A 406 1.66 -2.26 -11.16
C LYS A 406 3.14 -1.94 -11.19
N GLU A 407 3.49 -0.67 -11.32
CA GLU A 407 4.87 -0.17 -11.34
C GLU A 407 5.60 -0.49 -10.03
N ILE A 408 4.92 -0.28 -8.90
CA ILE A 408 5.44 -0.61 -7.57
C ILE A 408 5.53 -2.11 -7.38
N VAL A 409 4.48 -2.84 -7.80
CA VAL A 409 4.46 -4.31 -7.72
C VAL A 409 5.65 -4.87 -8.49
N ARG A 410 5.84 -4.49 -9.77
CA ARG A 410 6.96 -4.93 -10.61
C ARG A 410 8.30 -4.65 -9.94
N TYR A 411 8.52 -3.41 -9.49
CA TYR A 411 9.76 -3.03 -8.81
C TYR A 411 10.01 -3.89 -7.56
N MET A 412 9.02 -4.03 -6.68
CA MET A 412 9.16 -4.82 -5.45
C MET A 412 9.41 -6.31 -5.74
N CYS A 413 8.73 -6.89 -6.73
CA CYS A 413 8.94 -8.27 -7.17
C CYS A 413 10.38 -8.47 -7.68
N ARG A 414 10.85 -7.59 -8.58
CA ARG A 414 12.22 -7.63 -9.09
C ARG A 414 13.26 -7.48 -7.99
N GLN A 415 13.13 -6.47 -7.12
CA GLN A 415 14.09 -6.25 -6.03
C GLN A 415 14.12 -7.42 -5.03
N SER A 416 12.96 -8.04 -4.76
CA SER A 416 12.89 -9.23 -3.90
C SER A 416 13.57 -10.43 -4.54
N LEU A 417 13.35 -10.65 -5.84
CA LEU A 417 13.97 -11.73 -6.60
C LEU A 417 15.48 -11.54 -6.72
N ILE A 418 15.94 -10.33 -7.06
CA ILE A 418 17.36 -9.96 -7.11
C ILE A 418 18.01 -10.23 -5.76
N ALA A 419 17.42 -9.75 -4.66
CA ALA A 419 17.96 -9.96 -3.33
C ALA A 419 18.04 -11.44 -2.95
N HIS A 420 17.07 -12.26 -3.37
CA HIS A 420 17.11 -13.71 -3.18
C HIS A 420 18.20 -14.39 -4.03
N LEU A 421 18.29 -14.09 -5.32
CA LEU A 421 19.27 -14.70 -6.22
C LEU A 421 20.72 -14.36 -5.84
N GLN A 422 20.94 -13.14 -5.36
CA GLN A 422 22.23 -12.68 -4.83
C GLN A 422 22.60 -13.29 -3.46
N THR A 423 21.70 -14.07 -2.83
CA THR A 423 22.01 -14.78 -1.60
C THR A 423 23.20 -15.70 -1.83
N ASP A 424 24.22 -15.60 -0.96
CA ASP A 424 25.47 -16.36 -1.00
C ASP A 424 26.44 -16.00 -2.14
N ILE A 425 26.17 -14.93 -2.89
CA ILE A 425 27.12 -14.36 -3.85
C ILE A 425 28.02 -13.34 -3.12
N CYS A 426 29.33 -13.54 -3.17
CA CYS A 426 30.30 -12.64 -2.56
C CYS A 426 30.83 -11.57 -3.52
N ASP A 427 30.85 -11.87 -4.83
CA ASP A 427 31.37 -10.96 -5.85
C ASP A 427 30.33 -9.90 -6.25
N GLU A 428 30.69 -8.62 -6.12
CA GLU A 428 29.80 -7.51 -6.45
C GLU A 428 29.55 -7.38 -7.95
N ALA A 429 30.51 -7.76 -8.81
CA ALA A 429 30.29 -7.76 -10.25
C ALA A 429 29.23 -8.80 -10.65
N GLN A 430 29.31 -10.02 -10.12
CA GLN A 430 28.26 -11.03 -10.29
C GLN A 430 26.89 -10.58 -9.76
N LYS A 431 26.84 -9.88 -8.62
CA LYS A 431 25.57 -9.34 -8.10
C LYS A 431 24.94 -8.35 -9.08
N GLU A 432 25.75 -7.47 -9.65
CA GLU A 432 25.30 -6.51 -10.66
C GLU A 432 24.79 -7.23 -11.92
N SER A 433 25.54 -8.22 -12.42
CA SER A 433 25.12 -9.08 -13.54
C SER A 433 23.77 -9.76 -13.30
N ILE A 434 23.55 -10.29 -12.08
CA ILE A 434 22.26 -10.91 -11.70
C ILE A 434 21.14 -9.86 -11.70
N ALA A 435 21.39 -8.66 -11.18
CA ALA A 435 20.40 -7.59 -11.14
C ALA A 435 19.99 -7.15 -12.55
N GLN A 436 20.97 -7.03 -13.46
CA GLN A 436 20.73 -6.71 -14.86
C GLN A 436 19.98 -7.85 -15.57
N PHE A 437 20.35 -9.12 -15.33
CA PHE A 437 19.61 -10.26 -15.87
C PHE A 437 18.13 -10.27 -15.46
N VAL A 438 17.80 -10.02 -14.19
CA VAL A 438 16.38 -10.00 -13.76
C VAL A 438 15.59 -8.85 -14.40
N THR A 439 16.26 -7.75 -14.76
CA THR A 439 15.58 -6.58 -15.36
C THR A 439 15.46 -6.65 -16.88
N THR A 440 16.42 -7.29 -17.56
CA THR A 440 16.48 -7.38 -19.03
C THR A 440 16.11 -8.75 -19.59
N TYR A 441 16.20 -9.80 -18.77
CA TYR A 441 16.09 -11.21 -19.15
C TYR A 441 17.17 -11.67 -20.15
N ASP A 442 18.30 -10.95 -20.23
CA ASP A 442 19.42 -11.31 -21.10
C ASP A 442 20.36 -12.29 -20.40
N VAL A 443 20.28 -13.56 -20.79
CA VAL A 443 21.09 -14.66 -20.25
C VAL A 443 22.59 -14.49 -20.52
N SER A 444 23.00 -13.68 -21.52
CA SER A 444 24.40 -13.43 -21.80
C SER A 444 25.11 -12.70 -20.64
N LEU A 445 24.37 -11.90 -19.87
CA LEU A 445 24.87 -11.15 -18.71
C LEU A 445 25.32 -12.06 -17.56
N ILE A 446 24.79 -13.28 -17.51
CA ILE A 446 25.15 -14.32 -16.53
C ILE A 446 26.01 -15.42 -17.17
N GLY A 447 26.63 -15.16 -18.32
CA GLY A 447 27.57 -16.06 -18.99
C GLY A 447 26.94 -17.07 -19.96
N GLY A 448 25.67 -16.90 -20.31
CA GLY A 448 24.92 -17.80 -21.20
C GLY A 448 24.25 -18.97 -20.49
N GLU A 449 23.34 -19.65 -21.19
CA GLU A 449 22.44 -20.68 -20.64
C GLU A 449 23.17 -21.86 -19.96
N SER A 450 24.35 -22.23 -20.45
CA SER A 450 25.14 -23.35 -19.94
C SER A 450 26.14 -22.97 -18.85
N SER A 451 26.16 -21.70 -18.40
CA SER A 451 27.11 -21.25 -17.40
C SER A 451 26.78 -21.81 -16.01
N GLU A 452 27.79 -22.00 -15.16
CA GLU A 452 27.58 -22.45 -13.78
C GLU A 452 26.68 -21.47 -13.00
N LEU A 453 26.79 -20.17 -13.28
CA LEU A 453 25.96 -19.15 -12.67
C LEU A 453 24.50 -19.26 -13.13
N ALA A 454 24.25 -19.50 -14.42
CA ALA A 454 22.90 -19.69 -14.96
C ALA A 454 22.23 -20.94 -14.39
N VAL A 455 22.96 -22.06 -14.28
CA VAL A 455 22.45 -23.29 -13.66
C VAL A 455 22.10 -23.08 -12.18
N ASN A 456 22.93 -22.35 -11.44
CA ASN A 456 22.65 -22.02 -10.03
C ASN A 456 21.41 -21.13 -9.89
N ILE A 457 21.30 -20.10 -10.73
CA ILE A 457 20.14 -19.18 -10.76
C ILE A 457 18.88 -19.95 -11.10
N ASP A 458 18.88 -20.79 -12.14
CA ASP A 458 17.75 -21.62 -12.53
C ASP A 458 17.27 -22.52 -11.39
N GLN A 459 18.19 -23.18 -10.68
CA GLN A 459 17.83 -24.00 -9.52
C GLN A 459 17.18 -23.15 -8.41
N LYS A 460 17.72 -21.96 -8.11
CA LYS A 460 17.11 -21.03 -7.14
C LYS A 460 15.71 -20.59 -7.58
N LEU A 461 15.52 -20.28 -8.87
CA LEU A 461 14.22 -19.92 -9.44
C LEU A 461 13.19 -21.05 -9.32
N LYS A 462 13.62 -22.31 -9.45
CA LYS A 462 12.77 -23.49 -9.28
C LYS A 462 12.39 -23.75 -7.82
N GLU A 463 13.28 -23.47 -6.88
CA GLU A 463 13.09 -23.83 -5.47
C GLU A 463 12.51 -22.72 -4.58
N VAL A 464 12.58 -21.44 -5.01
CA VAL A 464 12.21 -20.28 -4.20
C VAL A 464 10.80 -20.39 -3.60
N LYS A 465 10.64 -20.18 -2.29
CA LYS A 465 9.33 -20.16 -1.62
C LYS A 465 8.92 -18.72 -1.28
N ILE A 466 7.79 -18.28 -1.83
CA ILE A 466 7.29 -16.91 -1.77
C ILE A 466 5.96 -16.89 -1.01
N CYS A 467 5.80 -16.00 -0.04
CA CYS A 467 4.55 -15.83 0.70
C CYS A 467 4.06 -14.38 0.69
N ASP A 468 2.76 -14.19 0.45
CA ASP A 468 2.05 -12.95 0.80
C ASP A 468 1.04 -13.20 1.94
N PRO A 469 1.30 -12.75 3.18
CA PRO A 469 0.42 -13.00 4.33
C PRO A 469 -0.83 -12.09 4.38
N ALA A 470 -0.99 -11.17 3.42
CA ALA A 470 -2.17 -10.36 3.20
C ALA A 470 -2.38 -10.18 1.69
N ILE A 471 -2.61 -11.31 1.01
CA ILE A 471 -2.51 -11.42 -0.45
C ILE A 471 -3.44 -10.49 -1.23
N GLY A 472 -4.58 -10.09 -0.65
CA GLY A 472 -5.58 -9.31 -1.37
C GLY A 472 -6.01 -10.01 -2.66
N SER A 473 -6.17 -9.24 -3.74
CA SER A 473 -6.45 -9.79 -5.08
C SER A 473 -5.26 -10.49 -5.76
N GLY A 474 -4.12 -10.68 -5.09
CA GLY A 474 -2.98 -11.41 -5.63
C GLY A 474 -1.99 -10.60 -6.46
N ALA A 475 -1.95 -9.27 -6.33
CA ALA A 475 -1.06 -8.41 -7.13
C ALA A 475 0.43 -8.80 -7.06
N PHE A 476 1.01 -8.98 -5.86
CA PHE A 476 2.42 -9.35 -5.73
C PHE A 476 2.72 -10.79 -6.16
N PRO A 477 1.90 -11.79 -5.79
CA PRO A 477 2.10 -13.14 -6.30
C PRO A 477 1.98 -13.26 -7.83
N MET A 478 1.06 -12.52 -8.46
CA MET A 478 0.96 -12.44 -9.93
C MET A 478 2.20 -11.77 -10.55
N GLY A 479 2.69 -10.68 -9.93
CA GLY A 479 3.94 -10.04 -10.33
C GLY A 479 5.14 -10.98 -10.26
N LEU A 480 5.28 -11.74 -9.18
CA LEU A 480 6.36 -12.74 -9.04
C LEU A 480 6.20 -13.93 -9.98
N LEU A 481 4.97 -14.39 -10.26
CA LEU A 481 4.73 -15.41 -11.29
C LEU A 481 5.30 -14.96 -12.63
N LYS A 482 5.03 -13.70 -13.01
CA LYS A 482 5.53 -13.11 -14.27
C LYS A 482 7.05 -13.03 -14.30
N GLU A 483 7.67 -12.46 -13.26
CA GLU A 483 9.14 -12.32 -13.21
C GLU A 483 9.85 -13.68 -13.20
N LEU A 484 9.35 -14.66 -12.44
CA LEU A 484 9.88 -16.02 -12.45
C LEU A 484 9.73 -16.69 -13.82
N PHE A 485 8.57 -16.54 -14.46
CA PHE A 485 8.34 -17.09 -15.80
C PHE A 485 9.30 -16.50 -16.83
N MET A 486 9.50 -15.17 -16.83
CA MET A 486 10.41 -14.49 -17.75
C MET A 486 11.86 -14.88 -17.52
N CYS A 487 12.33 -14.91 -16.27
CA CYS A 487 13.70 -15.35 -15.96
C CYS A 487 13.95 -16.82 -16.34
N ARG A 488 13.01 -17.71 -16.05
CA ARG A 488 13.15 -19.13 -16.40
C ARG A 488 13.08 -19.36 -17.91
N GLY A 489 12.16 -18.69 -18.61
CA GLY A 489 12.07 -18.76 -20.07
C GLY A 489 13.29 -18.19 -20.81
N ALA A 490 14.12 -17.39 -20.14
CA ALA A 490 15.40 -16.90 -20.68
C ALA A 490 16.56 -17.91 -20.50
N ILE A 491 16.46 -18.85 -19.56
CA ILE A 491 17.51 -19.83 -19.27
C ILE A 491 17.15 -21.21 -19.85
N GLU A 492 15.88 -21.58 -19.75
CA GLU A 492 15.38 -22.91 -20.07
C GLU A 492 14.68 -22.93 -21.45
N HIS A 493 14.84 -24.02 -22.19
CA HIS A 493 14.05 -24.28 -23.39
C HIS A 493 12.82 -25.13 -23.04
N PHE A 494 11.64 -24.60 -23.31
CA PHE A 494 10.38 -25.29 -23.05
C PHE A 494 9.45 -25.27 -24.26
N ASP A 495 8.74 -26.38 -24.47
CA ASP A 495 7.72 -26.50 -25.51
C ASP A 495 6.39 -25.85 -25.11
N ASN A 496 6.08 -25.80 -23.80
CA ASN A 496 4.80 -25.30 -23.28
C ASN A 496 4.99 -24.32 -22.10
N ALA A 497 4.58 -23.07 -22.30
CA ALA A 497 4.62 -22.02 -21.28
C ALA A 497 3.73 -22.34 -20.06
N ALA A 498 2.61 -23.05 -20.27
CA ALA A 498 1.67 -23.39 -19.21
C ALA A 498 2.31 -24.28 -18.14
N ASP A 499 3.25 -25.17 -18.52
CA ASP A 499 3.91 -26.09 -17.59
C ASP A 499 4.85 -25.36 -16.62
N ILE A 500 5.58 -24.35 -17.10
CA ILE A 500 6.42 -23.49 -16.25
C ILE A 500 5.55 -22.73 -15.27
N LYS A 501 4.49 -22.08 -15.75
CA LYS A 501 3.56 -21.31 -14.90
C LYS A 501 2.90 -22.22 -13.87
N ARG A 502 2.45 -23.42 -14.27
CA ARG A 502 1.88 -24.44 -13.38
C ARG A 502 2.86 -24.84 -12.29
N HIS A 503 4.12 -25.10 -12.66
CA HIS A 503 5.17 -25.37 -11.68
C HIS A 503 5.36 -24.20 -10.70
N ILE A 504 5.46 -22.96 -11.20
CA ILE A 504 5.65 -21.77 -10.36
C ILE A 504 4.51 -21.64 -9.35
N ILE A 505 3.27 -21.72 -9.82
CA ILE A 505 2.08 -21.60 -8.98
C ILE A 505 2.02 -22.71 -7.93
N GLN A 506 2.32 -23.95 -8.30
CA GLN A 506 2.22 -25.10 -7.39
C GLN A 506 3.37 -25.21 -6.39
N GLN A 507 4.58 -24.80 -6.78
CA GLN A 507 5.79 -25.03 -5.98
C GLN A 507 6.29 -23.78 -5.29
N ASN A 508 6.12 -22.59 -5.86
CA ASN A 508 6.81 -21.39 -5.40
C ASN A 508 5.90 -20.41 -4.65
N ILE A 509 4.60 -20.33 -4.98
CA ILE A 509 3.72 -19.26 -4.51
C ILE A 509 2.77 -19.70 -3.39
N TYR A 510 2.67 -18.88 -2.34
CA TYR A 510 1.81 -19.07 -1.17
C TYR A 510 1.17 -17.73 -0.78
N GLY A 511 -0.04 -17.76 -0.23
CA GLY A 511 -0.73 -16.56 0.21
C GLY A 511 -1.86 -16.81 1.20
N VAL A 512 -2.12 -15.82 2.04
CA VAL A 512 -3.20 -15.85 3.03
C VAL A 512 -3.92 -14.52 3.03
N ASP A 513 -5.26 -14.54 3.03
CA ASP A 513 -6.07 -13.36 3.29
C ASP A 513 -7.19 -13.67 4.30
N ILE A 514 -7.63 -12.67 5.06
CA ILE A 514 -8.76 -12.85 5.97
C ILE A 514 -10.09 -12.90 5.19
N GLU A 515 -10.18 -12.20 4.05
CA GLU A 515 -11.39 -12.12 3.24
C GLU A 515 -11.43 -13.23 2.18
N ARG A 516 -12.49 -14.05 2.21
CA ARG A 516 -12.69 -15.13 1.22
C ARG A 516 -12.74 -14.60 -0.21
N GLY A 517 -13.42 -13.48 -0.44
CA GLY A 517 -13.52 -12.88 -1.77
C GLY A 517 -12.15 -12.56 -2.37
N ALA A 518 -11.23 -12.01 -1.57
CA ALA A 518 -9.85 -11.70 -2.00
C ALA A 518 -9.10 -12.97 -2.45
N VAL A 519 -9.18 -14.03 -1.64
CA VAL A 519 -8.62 -15.35 -1.95
C VAL A 519 -9.18 -15.92 -3.25
N ASP A 520 -10.49 -15.85 -3.45
CA ASP A 520 -11.15 -16.37 -4.64
C ASP A 520 -10.71 -15.63 -5.92
N ILE A 521 -10.52 -14.31 -5.85
CA ILE A 521 -10.02 -13.51 -6.98
C ILE A 521 -8.55 -13.83 -7.28
N ALA A 522 -7.71 -13.94 -6.25
CA ALA A 522 -6.31 -14.30 -6.44
C ALA A 522 -6.20 -15.67 -7.16
N ARG A 523 -6.98 -16.67 -6.71
CA ARG A 523 -7.08 -17.99 -7.37
C ARG A 523 -7.56 -17.87 -8.82
N LEU A 524 -8.58 -17.05 -9.06
CA LEU A 524 -9.14 -16.81 -10.37
C LEU A 524 -8.10 -16.23 -11.35
N ARG A 525 -7.31 -15.24 -10.90
CA ARG A 525 -6.24 -14.66 -11.72
C ARG A 525 -5.15 -15.68 -12.05
N PHE A 526 -4.76 -16.51 -11.08
CA PHE A 526 -3.83 -17.62 -11.34
C PHE A 526 -4.38 -18.60 -12.39
N TRP A 527 -5.66 -18.96 -12.30
CA TRP A 527 -6.29 -19.84 -13.30
C TRP A 527 -6.35 -19.20 -14.69
N LEU A 528 -6.74 -17.92 -14.80
CA LEU A 528 -6.73 -17.23 -16.08
C LEU A 528 -5.32 -17.21 -16.68
N SER A 529 -4.29 -16.94 -15.87
CA SER A 529 -2.89 -16.92 -16.32
C SER A 529 -2.38 -18.25 -16.90
N LEU A 530 -2.95 -19.38 -16.45
CA LEU A 530 -2.67 -20.71 -16.99
C LEU A 530 -3.46 -20.97 -18.27
N ILE A 531 -4.74 -20.60 -18.27
CA ILE A 531 -5.63 -20.79 -19.41
C ILE A 531 -5.09 -20.07 -20.65
N VAL A 532 -4.48 -18.89 -20.52
CA VAL A 532 -3.93 -18.13 -21.65
C VAL A 532 -3.03 -18.98 -22.56
N ASP A 533 -2.18 -19.84 -22.00
CA ASP A 533 -1.20 -20.59 -22.77
C ASP A 533 -1.71 -21.94 -23.28
N GLU A 534 -2.82 -22.43 -22.72
CA GLU A 534 -3.38 -23.73 -23.06
C GLU A 534 -4.19 -23.69 -24.37
N ILE A 535 -4.04 -24.75 -25.17
CA ILE A 535 -4.74 -24.91 -26.46
C ILE A 535 -6.09 -25.60 -26.26
N SER A 536 -6.13 -26.58 -25.35
CA SER A 536 -7.33 -27.30 -24.92
C SER A 536 -7.57 -27.10 -23.43
N PRO A 537 -8.82 -27.21 -22.95
CA PRO A 537 -9.12 -27.18 -21.53
C PRO A 537 -8.32 -28.24 -20.76
N VAL A 538 -7.70 -27.82 -19.67
CA VAL A 538 -7.03 -28.69 -18.70
C VAL A 538 -7.64 -28.42 -17.34
N THR A 539 -7.77 -29.46 -16.52
CA THR A 539 -8.22 -29.30 -15.13
C THR A 539 -7.32 -28.32 -14.40
N LEU A 540 -7.92 -27.31 -13.79
CA LEU A 540 -7.18 -26.29 -13.07
C LEU A 540 -6.48 -26.90 -11.84
N PRO A 541 -5.26 -26.44 -11.51
CA PRO A 541 -4.55 -26.92 -10.34
C PRO A 541 -5.34 -26.56 -9.07
N ASN A 542 -5.30 -27.46 -8.09
CA ASN A 542 -5.85 -27.19 -6.77
C ASN A 542 -5.01 -26.09 -6.10
N LEU A 543 -5.62 -24.93 -5.82
CA LEU A 543 -4.96 -23.80 -5.15
C LEU A 543 -5.38 -23.64 -3.68
N ASP A 544 -6.30 -24.48 -3.20
CA ASP A 544 -6.94 -24.33 -1.89
C ASP A 544 -6.01 -24.50 -0.69
N TYR A 545 -4.78 -24.96 -0.93
CA TYR A 545 -3.74 -25.16 0.07
C TYR A 545 -2.53 -24.25 -0.08
N LYS A 546 -2.47 -23.47 -1.17
CA LYS A 546 -1.43 -22.47 -1.41
C LYS A 546 -1.94 -21.07 -1.16
N ILE A 547 -3.18 -20.79 -1.58
CA ILE A 547 -3.86 -19.52 -1.39
C ILE A 547 -5.06 -19.77 -0.50
N MET A 548 -5.03 -19.32 0.76
CA MET A 548 -5.98 -19.73 1.79
C MET A 548 -6.66 -18.57 2.51
N GLN A 549 -7.90 -18.79 2.95
CA GLN A 549 -8.56 -17.87 3.86
C GLN A 549 -8.09 -18.11 5.29
N GLY A 550 -7.67 -17.06 5.99
CA GLY A 550 -7.20 -17.15 7.36
C GLY A 550 -6.79 -15.81 7.96
N ASN A 551 -6.90 -15.67 9.28
CA ASN A 551 -6.24 -14.57 9.97
C ASN A 551 -4.74 -14.89 10.12
N SER A 552 -3.91 -14.33 9.23
CA SER A 552 -2.47 -14.59 9.16
C SER A 552 -1.69 -14.21 10.43
N LEU A 553 -2.23 -13.31 11.27
CA LEU A 553 -1.62 -12.90 12.54
C LEU A 553 -1.95 -13.83 13.71
N LEU A 554 -2.92 -14.73 13.57
CA LEU A 554 -3.36 -15.60 14.66
C LEU A 554 -3.20 -17.07 14.31
N GLU A 555 -2.50 -17.80 15.17
CA GLU A 555 -2.44 -19.27 15.15
C GLU A 555 -3.04 -19.83 16.45
N GLN A 556 -4.09 -19.17 16.95
CA GLN A 556 -4.79 -19.53 18.18
C GLN A 556 -6.30 -19.30 18.05
N TYR A 557 -7.08 -20.10 18.79
CA TYR A 557 -8.53 -19.98 18.84
C TYR A 557 -9.02 -19.95 20.29
N LYS A 558 -9.85 -18.97 20.65
CA LYS A 558 -10.36 -18.76 22.02
C LYS A 558 -9.28 -18.79 23.12
N GLY A 559 -8.07 -18.30 22.82
CA GLY A 559 -6.94 -18.22 23.74
C GLY A 559 -6.09 -19.50 23.82
N ILE A 560 -6.32 -20.46 22.94
CA ILE A 560 -5.61 -21.74 22.89
C ILE A 560 -4.68 -21.74 21.69
N ASP A 561 -3.40 -21.95 21.95
CA ASP A 561 -2.33 -22.04 20.96
C ASP A 561 -2.48 -23.29 20.09
N LEU A 562 -2.74 -23.09 18.80
CA LEU A 562 -2.94 -24.16 17.81
C LEU A 562 -1.66 -24.46 17.00
N SER A 563 -0.59 -23.70 17.19
CA SER A 563 0.67 -23.89 16.43
C SER A 563 1.32 -25.25 16.68
N ARG A 564 1.04 -25.86 17.83
CA ARG A 564 1.64 -27.12 18.29
C ARG A 564 1.04 -28.39 17.67
N ILE A 565 -0.05 -28.24 16.92
CA ILE A 565 -0.74 -29.37 16.26
C ILE A 565 0.26 -30.08 15.32
N ALA A 566 0.88 -29.33 14.42
CA ALA A 566 1.78 -29.88 13.41
C ALA A 566 3.28 -29.88 13.80
N GLN A 567 3.69 -29.16 14.86
CA GLN A 567 5.10 -29.04 15.26
C GLN A 567 5.63 -30.35 15.87
N ASP A 568 6.69 -30.91 15.28
CA ASP A 568 7.36 -32.13 15.75
C ASP A 568 8.04 -31.88 17.11
N SER A 569 7.68 -32.65 18.14
CA SER A 569 8.21 -32.53 19.51
C SER A 569 9.73 -32.80 19.61
N ARG A 570 10.34 -33.27 18.52
CA ARG A 570 11.71 -33.80 18.45
C ARG A 570 12.81 -32.73 18.33
N GLN A 571 12.48 -31.44 18.23
CA GLN A 571 13.50 -30.39 18.04
C GLN A 571 14.15 -29.82 19.31
N ILE A 572 13.88 -30.36 20.51
CA ILE A 572 14.56 -29.93 21.74
C ILE A 572 14.90 -31.16 22.59
N VAL A 573 16.02 -31.83 22.31
CA VAL A 573 16.99 -32.40 23.30
C VAL A 573 18.19 -32.98 22.52
N ASN A 574 19.36 -32.38 22.70
CA ASN A 574 20.73 -32.89 22.50
C ASN A 574 20.97 -34.11 21.57
N ASN A 575 21.59 -33.82 20.40
CA ASN A 575 22.70 -34.53 19.73
C ASN A 575 22.90 -36.06 19.89
N THR A 576 21.83 -36.84 19.99
CA THR A 576 21.92 -38.31 19.92
C THR A 576 20.71 -38.83 19.15
N GLN A 577 20.94 -39.17 17.88
CA GLN A 577 19.94 -39.85 17.06
C GLN A 577 19.82 -41.30 17.51
N THR A 578 18.60 -41.66 17.90
CA THR A 578 18.11 -43.03 17.92
C THR A 578 16.73 -43.01 17.29
N LEU A 579 16.57 -43.82 16.23
CA LEU A 579 15.29 -44.13 15.60
C LEU A 579 14.48 -44.97 16.59
N GLU A 580 13.70 -44.33 17.46
CA GLU A 580 12.70 -45.01 18.29
C GLU A 580 11.33 -45.00 17.61
N ILE A 581 10.66 -46.14 17.76
CA ILE A 581 9.33 -46.49 17.25
C ILE A 581 8.30 -45.53 17.89
N PHE A 582 7.30 -45.06 17.12
CA PHE A 582 6.28 -44.08 17.53
C PHE A 582 5.94 -44.07 19.03
N ASP A 583 6.45 -43.08 19.79
CA ASP A 583 6.31 -43.03 21.25
C ASP A 583 4.97 -42.43 21.73
N THR A 584 4.20 -41.74 20.88
CA THR A 584 2.89 -41.17 21.25
C THR A 584 1.83 -41.26 20.15
N MET A 585 0.54 -41.37 20.53
CA MET A 585 -0.60 -41.30 19.59
C MET A 585 -0.63 -40.01 18.77
N LEU A 586 -0.07 -38.92 19.31
CA LEU A 586 0.09 -37.63 18.61
C LEU A 586 1.00 -37.75 17.38
N ASP A 587 2.07 -38.53 17.44
CA ASP A 587 2.98 -38.72 16.31
C ASP A 587 2.33 -39.50 15.17
N VAL A 588 1.44 -40.44 15.51
CA VAL A 588 0.58 -41.15 14.54
C VAL A 588 -0.37 -40.18 13.86
N TYR A 589 -1.12 -39.37 14.63
CA TYR A 589 -2.04 -38.40 14.05
C TYR A 589 -1.35 -37.36 13.16
N ARG A 590 -0.16 -36.88 13.55
CA ARG A 590 0.65 -35.95 12.75
C ARG A 590 1.11 -36.57 11.44
N LYS A 591 1.54 -37.84 11.46
CA LYS A 591 1.91 -38.57 10.24
C LYS A 591 0.70 -38.73 9.32
N ASP A 592 -0.43 -39.19 9.86
CA ASP A 592 -1.68 -39.34 9.10
C ASP A 592 -2.12 -38.01 8.49
N LEU A 593 -2.02 -36.91 9.26
CA LEU A 593 -2.35 -35.56 8.79
C LEU A 593 -1.49 -35.18 7.58
N ARG A 594 -0.17 -35.41 7.64
CA ARG A 594 0.74 -35.13 6.51
C ARG A 594 0.39 -35.97 5.28
N GLU A 595 0.09 -37.26 5.46
CA GLU A 595 -0.30 -38.13 4.34
C GLU A 595 -1.63 -37.69 3.70
N MET A 596 -2.63 -37.31 4.51
CA MET A 596 -3.91 -36.81 4.00
C MET A 596 -3.78 -35.47 3.29
N ILE A 597 -2.98 -34.54 3.83
CA ILE A 597 -2.69 -33.25 3.20
C ILE A 597 -1.99 -33.47 1.85
N ASN A 598 -0.98 -34.35 1.79
CA ASN A 598 -0.31 -34.68 0.53
C ASN A 598 -1.30 -35.29 -0.48
N ARG A 599 -2.17 -36.21 -0.07
CA ARG A 599 -3.21 -36.76 -0.95
C ARG A 599 -4.17 -35.68 -1.44
N TYR A 600 -4.56 -34.76 -0.56
CA TYR A 600 -5.43 -33.64 -0.90
C TYR A 600 -4.81 -32.71 -1.97
N TYR A 601 -3.49 -32.53 -1.96
CA TYR A 601 -2.78 -31.69 -2.93
C TYR A 601 -2.85 -32.24 -4.36
N PHE A 602 -2.87 -33.57 -4.52
CA PHE A 602 -2.85 -34.23 -5.83
C PHE A 602 -4.22 -34.81 -6.25
N GLU A 603 -5.24 -34.69 -5.41
CA GLU A 603 -6.59 -35.17 -5.73
C GLU A 603 -7.26 -34.21 -6.71
N SER A 604 -7.80 -34.73 -7.82
CA SER A 604 -8.52 -33.97 -8.85
C SER A 604 -10.03 -34.21 -8.80
N ASP A 605 -10.48 -35.26 -8.10
CA ASP A 605 -11.89 -35.57 -7.92
C ASP A 605 -12.47 -34.84 -6.69
N HIS A 606 -13.50 -34.03 -6.92
CA HIS A 606 -14.13 -33.20 -5.89
C HIS A 606 -14.73 -34.01 -4.74
N VAL A 607 -15.42 -35.12 -5.03
CA VAL A 607 -16.06 -35.94 -4.01
C VAL A 607 -15.02 -36.54 -3.06
N ASN A 608 -13.89 -36.98 -3.60
CA ASN A 608 -12.76 -37.48 -2.82
C ASN A 608 -12.05 -36.36 -2.06
N LYS A 609 -11.89 -35.16 -2.64
CA LYS A 609 -11.38 -33.99 -1.92
C LYS A 609 -12.21 -33.68 -0.69
N ASN A 610 -13.53 -33.59 -0.83
CA ASN A 610 -14.41 -33.29 0.30
C ASN A 610 -14.33 -34.35 1.40
N LYS A 611 -14.20 -35.62 1.02
CA LYS A 611 -13.91 -36.70 1.99
C LYS A 611 -12.56 -36.51 2.68
N LEU A 612 -11.51 -36.11 1.95
CA LEU A 612 -10.18 -35.84 2.52
C LEU A 612 -10.23 -34.66 3.49
N VAL A 613 -10.91 -33.56 3.15
CA VAL A 613 -11.11 -32.39 4.03
C VAL A 613 -11.81 -32.80 5.32
N GLN A 614 -12.89 -33.58 5.23
CA GLN A 614 -13.58 -34.10 6.42
C GLN A 614 -12.65 -34.99 7.27
N CYS A 615 -11.79 -35.79 6.65
CA CYS A 615 -10.80 -36.61 7.36
C CYS A 615 -9.70 -35.76 8.02
N ILE A 616 -9.21 -34.73 7.34
CA ILE A 616 -8.23 -33.76 7.88
C ILE A 616 -8.81 -33.04 9.10
N ASN A 617 -10.03 -32.49 8.98
CA ASN A 617 -10.71 -31.81 10.09
C ASN A 617 -10.90 -32.74 11.28
N LYS A 618 -11.35 -33.98 11.05
CA LYS A 618 -11.47 -35.00 12.11
C LYS A 618 -10.13 -35.31 12.77
N ASN A 619 -9.04 -35.39 12.01
CA ASN A 619 -7.71 -35.65 12.56
C ASN A 619 -7.19 -34.46 13.40
N ILE A 620 -7.36 -33.23 12.92
CA ILE A 620 -7.01 -32.02 13.69
C ILE A 620 -7.79 -31.98 15.02
N ILE A 621 -9.09 -32.28 14.99
CA ILE A 621 -9.93 -32.35 16.21
C ILE A 621 -9.42 -33.43 17.17
N LYS A 622 -9.02 -34.61 16.66
CA LYS A 622 -8.41 -35.67 17.49
C LYS A 622 -7.09 -35.23 18.13
N GLN A 623 -6.20 -34.59 17.37
CA GLN A 623 -4.94 -34.06 17.90
C GLN A 623 -5.17 -33.04 19.01
N LEU A 624 -6.12 -32.13 18.82
CA LEU A 624 -6.48 -31.15 19.82
C LEU A 624 -7.03 -31.80 21.10
N THR A 625 -7.89 -32.81 20.94
CA THR A 625 -8.40 -33.58 22.08
C THR A 625 -7.25 -34.25 22.85
N GLU A 626 -6.29 -34.84 22.15
CA GLU A 626 -5.12 -35.51 22.73
C GLU A 626 -4.17 -34.52 23.46
N ILE A 627 -4.04 -33.28 22.97
CA ILE A 627 -3.28 -32.20 23.63
C ILE A 627 -4.02 -31.64 24.86
N GLY A 628 -5.24 -32.11 25.15
CA GLY A 628 -6.06 -31.66 26.28
C GLY A 628 -6.85 -30.38 26.01
N ILE A 629 -7.03 -30.01 24.73
CA ILE A 629 -7.78 -28.83 24.31
C ILE A 629 -9.26 -29.21 24.18
N GLN A 630 -10.06 -28.86 25.19
CA GLN A 630 -11.52 -28.98 25.14
C GLN A 630 -12.11 -27.75 24.48
N THR A 631 -12.08 -27.69 23.16
CA THR A 631 -12.71 -26.59 22.42
C THR A 631 -13.61 -27.13 21.32
N ASP A 632 -14.83 -26.62 21.28
CA ASP A 632 -15.76 -26.93 20.20
C ASP A 632 -15.34 -26.20 18.93
N LEU A 633 -14.68 -26.94 18.03
CA LEU A 633 -14.35 -26.53 16.66
C LEU A 633 -15.31 -27.13 15.63
N SER A 634 -16.35 -27.85 16.07
CA SER A 634 -17.25 -28.57 15.15
C SER A 634 -18.01 -27.65 14.19
N SER A 635 -18.19 -26.39 14.57
CA SER A 635 -18.89 -25.37 13.78
C SER A 635 -17.97 -24.46 12.94
N ILE A 636 -16.65 -24.67 12.97
CA ILE A 636 -15.68 -23.83 12.23
C ILE A 636 -15.06 -24.66 11.13
N ASP A 637 -15.09 -24.12 9.92
CA ASP A 637 -14.24 -24.63 8.85
C ASP A 637 -12.77 -24.25 9.12
N ILE A 638 -11.98 -25.24 9.54
CA ILE A 638 -10.57 -25.06 9.89
C ILE A 638 -9.74 -24.67 8.64
N GLN A 639 -10.21 -25.01 7.44
CA GLN A 639 -9.55 -24.70 6.18
C GLN A 639 -9.83 -23.28 5.71
N SER A 640 -11.05 -22.78 5.94
CA SER A 640 -11.48 -21.46 5.47
C SER A 640 -12.22 -20.70 6.57
N ASN A 641 -11.52 -19.82 7.29
CA ASN A 641 -12.14 -19.00 8.34
C ASN A 641 -11.45 -17.65 8.55
N GLU A 642 -12.17 -16.70 9.16
CA GLU A 642 -11.69 -15.34 9.43
C GLU A 642 -10.95 -15.23 10.80
N GLN A 643 -10.83 -16.32 11.58
CA GLN A 643 -10.44 -16.26 13.00
C GLN A 643 -8.98 -16.57 13.25
N PHE A 644 -8.42 -17.56 12.55
CA PHE A 644 -7.01 -17.97 12.67
C PHE A 644 -6.51 -18.61 11.38
N PHE A 645 -5.20 -18.78 11.27
CA PHE A 645 -4.55 -19.53 10.21
C PHE A 645 -3.48 -20.47 10.79
N LEU A 646 -3.58 -21.76 10.47
CA LEU A 646 -2.66 -22.81 10.94
C LEU A 646 -1.44 -22.93 10.01
N TRP A 647 -0.50 -21.99 10.15
CA TRP A 647 0.71 -21.91 9.34
C TRP A 647 1.47 -23.24 9.26
N HIS A 648 1.74 -23.87 10.40
CA HIS A 648 2.54 -25.09 10.44
C HIS A 648 1.79 -26.32 9.91
N THR A 649 0.46 -26.25 9.80
CA THR A 649 -0.36 -27.32 9.24
C THR A 649 -0.44 -27.18 7.73
N TRP A 650 -0.93 -26.03 7.26
CA TRP A 650 -1.23 -25.82 5.85
C TRP A 650 0.03 -25.56 5.01
N PHE A 651 1.00 -24.82 5.55
CA PHE A 651 2.29 -24.56 4.88
C PHE A 651 3.44 -25.37 5.51
N GLY A 652 3.12 -26.59 5.96
CA GLY A 652 4.07 -27.50 6.58
C GLY A 652 5.20 -27.97 5.66
N ASP A 653 4.99 -27.95 4.34
CA ASP A 653 6.03 -28.24 3.34
C ASP A 653 7.16 -27.19 3.35
N VAL A 654 6.86 -25.96 3.76
CA VAL A 654 7.83 -24.87 3.90
C VAL A 654 8.32 -24.74 5.36
N LEU A 655 7.42 -24.87 6.33
CA LEU A 655 7.71 -24.58 7.74
C LEU A 655 8.18 -25.79 8.56
N ASN A 656 7.94 -27.02 8.10
CA ASN A 656 8.34 -28.26 8.77
C ASN A 656 9.25 -29.12 7.89
N ASN A 657 10.08 -28.52 7.05
CA ASN A 657 11.00 -29.24 6.18
C ASN A 657 12.00 -30.08 7.00
N PRO A 658 12.08 -31.41 6.77
CA PRO A 658 13.00 -32.30 7.51
C PRO A 658 14.49 -31.93 7.38
N SER A 659 14.88 -31.24 6.31
CA SER A 659 16.25 -30.75 6.11
C SER A 659 16.66 -29.62 7.06
N GLY A 660 15.71 -29.05 7.81
CA GLY A 660 15.93 -27.94 8.75
C GLY A 660 15.98 -26.55 8.10
N ASN A 661 15.86 -26.44 6.78
CA ASN A 661 15.78 -25.16 6.06
C ASN A 661 14.33 -24.62 6.03
N ASN A 662 13.77 -24.37 7.22
CA ASN A 662 12.38 -23.97 7.38
C ASN A 662 12.19 -22.46 7.12
N GLY A 663 11.08 -22.10 6.46
CA GLY A 663 10.68 -20.72 6.21
C GLY A 663 10.62 -20.35 4.73
N PHE A 664 10.07 -19.17 4.45
CA PHE A 664 9.99 -18.61 3.10
C PHE A 664 11.29 -17.90 2.70
N ASP A 665 11.65 -17.97 1.42
CA ASP A 665 12.77 -17.23 0.85
C ASP A 665 12.42 -15.75 0.66
N ILE A 666 11.18 -15.48 0.26
CA ILE A 666 10.64 -14.14 0.04
C ILE A 666 9.28 -14.03 0.76
N VAL A 667 9.10 -12.97 1.54
CA VAL A 667 7.79 -12.54 2.03
C VAL A 667 7.49 -11.16 1.44
N ILE A 668 6.41 -10.99 0.71
CA ILE A 668 6.09 -9.75 0.00
C ILE A 668 4.62 -9.37 0.22
N GLY A 669 4.27 -8.09 0.16
CA GLY A 669 2.86 -7.70 0.26
C GLY A 669 2.60 -6.23 0.59
N ASN A 670 1.31 -5.89 0.69
CA ASN A 670 0.80 -4.61 1.19
C ASN A 670 -0.02 -4.86 2.48
N PRO A 671 0.60 -4.86 3.68
CA PRO A 671 -0.12 -5.14 4.91
C PRO A 671 -1.17 -4.05 5.24
N PRO A 672 -2.26 -4.37 5.96
CA PRO A 672 -3.35 -3.43 6.22
C PRO A 672 -2.96 -2.23 7.11
N TYR A 673 -3.43 -1.02 6.75
CA TYR A 673 -3.14 0.25 7.44
C TYR A 673 -4.23 0.62 8.46
N LEU A 674 -4.44 -0.21 9.47
CA LEU A 674 -5.48 -0.02 10.50
C LEU A 674 -4.88 0.38 11.86
N ARG A 675 -5.47 1.39 12.51
CA ARG A 675 -5.07 1.78 13.88
C ARG A 675 -5.65 0.83 14.92
N ILE A 676 -4.85 0.48 15.93
CA ILE A 676 -5.31 -0.42 17.00
C ILE A 676 -6.54 0.09 17.77
N GLN A 677 -6.76 1.41 17.86
CA GLN A 677 -7.94 1.98 18.51
C GLN A 677 -9.22 1.76 17.69
N GLU A 678 -9.11 1.73 16.36
CA GLU A 678 -10.24 1.42 15.48
C GLU A 678 -10.58 -0.05 15.59
N LEU A 679 -9.56 -0.92 15.55
CA LEU A 679 -9.73 -2.35 15.82
C LEU A 679 -10.30 -2.61 17.21
N ARG A 680 -9.90 -1.87 18.23
CA ARG A 680 -10.41 -2.03 19.60
C ARG A 680 -11.89 -1.65 19.72
N LYS A 681 -12.40 -0.74 18.87
CA LYS A 681 -13.84 -0.39 18.82
C LYS A 681 -14.66 -1.50 18.19
N SER A 682 -14.16 -2.14 17.13
CA SER A 682 -14.86 -3.21 16.43
C SER A 682 -14.68 -4.58 17.11
N ASN A 683 -13.48 -4.88 17.61
CA ASN A 683 -13.11 -6.14 18.23
C ASN A 683 -12.01 -5.96 19.31
N SER A 684 -12.43 -5.65 20.54
CA SER A 684 -11.51 -5.40 21.66
C SER A 684 -10.67 -6.62 22.05
N GLN A 685 -11.23 -7.82 21.96
CA GLN A 685 -10.53 -9.06 22.33
C GLN A 685 -9.36 -9.34 21.37
N LEU A 686 -9.58 -9.19 20.06
CA LEU A 686 -8.53 -9.34 19.06
C LEU A 686 -7.42 -8.30 19.28
N ALA A 687 -7.78 -7.04 19.53
CA ALA A 687 -6.81 -5.98 19.81
C ALA A 687 -5.91 -6.30 21.02
N ASP A 688 -6.48 -6.84 22.09
CA ASP A 688 -5.74 -7.22 23.29
C ASP A 688 -4.86 -8.46 23.08
N ILE A 689 -5.31 -9.42 22.26
CA ILE A 689 -4.51 -10.58 21.85
C ILE A 689 -3.26 -10.13 21.09
N LEU A 690 -3.43 -9.31 20.04
CA LEU A 690 -2.32 -8.84 19.21
C LEU A 690 -1.31 -8.04 20.03
N SER A 691 -1.79 -7.21 20.95
CA SER A 691 -0.95 -6.41 21.86
C SER A 691 -0.10 -7.26 22.80
N LYS A 692 -0.53 -8.48 23.13
CA LYS A 692 0.21 -9.42 24.00
C LYS A 692 1.14 -10.34 23.22
N GLN A 693 0.73 -10.75 22.02
CA GLN A 693 1.43 -11.75 21.22
C GLN A 693 2.68 -11.18 20.54
N TYR A 694 2.62 -9.93 20.08
CA TYR A 694 3.66 -9.30 19.27
C TYR A 694 4.51 -8.33 20.08
N LYS A 695 5.84 -8.41 19.94
CA LYS A 695 6.79 -7.48 20.58
C LYS A 695 6.78 -6.11 19.90
N SER A 696 6.49 -6.07 18.60
CA SER A 696 6.36 -4.85 17.81
C SER A 696 5.15 -4.02 18.20
N ALA A 697 4.14 -4.64 18.82
CA ALA A 697 2.87 -4.04 19.23
C ALA A 697 3.01 -3.17 20.49
N THR A 698 3.63 -1.99 20.36
CA THR A 698 3.82 -1.06 21.49
C THR A 698 2.88 0.14 21.45
N GLY A 699 2.13 0.34 22.54
CA GLY A 699 1.27 1.51 22.72
C GLY A 699 0.15 1.60 21.69
N SER A 700 0.05 2.74 21.02
CA SER A 700 -0.99 3.07 20.02
C SER A 700 -0.52 2.70 18.61
N PHE A 701 -0.22 1.42 18.38
CA PHE A 701 0.39 0.94 17.13
C PHE A 701 -0.60 0.82 15.96
N ASP A 702 -0.05 0.82 14.75
CA ASP A 702 -0.73 0.50 13.51
C ASP A 702 -0.50 -0.99 13.17
N LEU A 703 -1.51 -1.66 12.61
CA LEU A 703 -1.54 -3.12 12.44
C LEU A 703 -0.39 -3.68 11.60
N TYR A 704 0.11 -2.94 10.61
CA TYR A 704 1.23 -3.38 9.77
C TYR A 704 2.50 -3.75 10.56
N VAL A 705 2.72 -3.20 11.77
CA VAL A 705 3.92 -3.55 12.57
C VAL A 705 3.89 -5.01 13.06
N THR A 706 2.71 -5.60 13.25
CA THR A 706 2.58 -7.01 13.64
C THR A 706 2.79 -7.92 12.41
N PHE A 707 2.44 -7.45 11.21
CA PHE A 707 2.74 -8.15 9.95
C PHE A 707 4.25 -8.21 9.67
N VAL A 708 5.01 -7.16 9.99
CA VAL A 708 6.48 -7.18 9.87
C VAL A 708 7.09 -8.21 10.82
N GLU A 709 6.66 -8.25 12.09
CA GLU A 709 7.13 -9.28 13.03
C GLU A 709 6.71 -10.68 12.60
N LYS A 710 5.47 -10.87 12.12
CA LYS A 710 5.02 -12.15 11.58
C LYS A 710 5.87 -12.60 10.40
N ALA A 711 6.17 -11.72 9.45
CA ALA A 711 7.03 -12.00 8.29
C ALA A 711 8.43 -12.47 8.72
N ILE A 712 9.04 -11.78 9.69
CA ILE A 712 10.35 -12.16 10.23
C ILE A 712 10.32 -13.54 10.91
N ASN A 713 9.19 -13.93 11.49
CA ASN A 713 9.05 -15.24 12.13
C ASN A 713 8.82 -16.39 11.14
N ILE A 714 8.41 -16.12 9.89
CA ILE A 714 8.15 -17.15 8.87
C ILE A 714 9.17 -17.14 7.72
N VAL A 715 10.00 -16.09 7.61
CA VAL A 715 11.08 -16.01 6.60
C VAL A 715 12.32 -16.77 7.05
N LYS A 716 13.08 -17.34 6.10
CA LYS A 716 14.40 -17.92 6.35
C LYS A 716 15.37 -16.86 6.87
N LYS A 717 16.42 -17.29 7.57
CA LYS A 717 17.46 -16.39 8.14
C LYS A 717 18.12 -15.46 7.10
N LYS A 718 18.28 -15.91 5.86
CA LYS A 718 18.82 -15.13 4.73
C LYS A 718 17.74 -14.68 3.74
N GLY A 719 16.47 -14.94 4.04
CA GLY A 719 15.37 -14.53 3.18
C GLY A 719 15.11 -13.03 3.23
N VAL A 720 14.20 -12.59 2.38
CA VAL A 720 13.92 -11.17 2.13
C VAL A 720 12.45 -10.91 2.42
N ILE A 721 12.17 -9.77 3.06
CA ILE A 721 10.81 -9.27 3.26
C ILE A 721 10.69 -7.95 2.51
N ALA A 722 9.68 -7.78 1.67
CA ALA A 722 9.41 -6.53 0.96
C ALA A 722 7.96 -6.08 1.19
N TYR A 723 7.77 -4.96 1.88
CA TYR A 723 6.45 -4.40 2.14
C TYR A 723 6.33 -2.96 1.70
N ILE A 724 5.15 -2.60 1.21
CA ILE A 724 4.75 -1.21 1.08
C ILE A 724 3.94 -0.82 2.33
N MET A 725 4.43 0.16 3.09
CA MET A 725 3.77 0.59 4.33
C MET A 725 4.15 2.03 4.73
N PRO A 726 3.42 2.66 5.67
CA PRO A 726 3.76 4.00 6.14
C PRO A 726 5.13 4.08 6.82
N VAL A 727 5.93 5.11 6.51
CA VAL A 727 7.29 5.28 7.09
C VAL A 727 7.25 5.73 8.57
N LYS A 728 6.09 6.21 9.04
CA LYS A 728 5.89 6.82 10.37
C LYS A 728 6.38 5.99 11.57
N TRP A 729 6.45 4.66 11.46
CA TRP A 729 6.95 3.80 12.54
C TRP A 729 8.43 4.05 12.87
N THR A 730 9.22 4.62 11.95
CA THR A 730 10.65 4.87 12.15
C THR A 730 10.90 5.95 13.20
N ASN A 731 10.02 6.95 13.30
CA ASN A 731 10.18 8.08 14.22
C ASN A 731 9.11 8.16 15.33
N SER A 732 7.99 7.46 15.19
CA SER A 732 6.89 7.54 16.15
C SER A 732 7.08 6.66 17.38
N ALA A 733 6.46 7.07 18.50
CA ALA A 733 6.54 6.35 19.77
C ALA A 733 5.99 4.91 19.68
N PHE A 734 4.94 4.68 18.89
CA PHE A 734 4.35 3.35 18.73
C PHE A 734 5.27 2.37 17.98
N GLY A 735 6.20 2.88 17.17
CA GLY A 735 7.12 2.05 16.38
C GLY A 735 8.34 1.57 17.19
N LYS A 736 8.45 1.94 18.47
CA LYS A 736 9.59 1.56 19.32
C LYS A 736 9.77 0.05 19.39
N GLY A 737 8.68 -0.70 19.64
CA GLY A 737 8.75 -2.17 19.69
C GLY A 737 9.26 -2.78 18.39
N LEU A 738 8.83 -2.24 17.23
CA LEU A 738 9.30 -2.70 15.94
C LEU A 738 10.80 -2.41 15.74
N ARG A 739 11.27 -1.20 16.09
CA ARG A 739 12.70 -0.85 16.01
C ARG A 739 13.56 -1.75 16.90
N GLU A 740 13.13 -2.02 18.14
CA GLU A 740 13.82 -2.95 19.05
C GLU A 740 13.90 -4.36 18.46
N PHE A 741 12.78 -4.84 17.89
CA PHE A 741 12.70 -6.16 17.29
C PHE A 741 13.63 -6.32 16.08
N LEU A 742 13.61 -5.32 15.17
CA LEU A 742 14.43 -5.31 13.95
C LEU A 742 15.93 -5.25 14.26
N LEU A 743 16.35 -4.40 15.22
CA LEU A 743 17.74 -4.28 15.64
C LEU A 743 18.27 -5.57 16.26
N LYS A 744 17.46 -6.20 17.12
CA LYS A 744 17.83 -7.48 17.76
C LYS A 744 18.06 -8.59 16.73
N LYS A 745 17.39 -8.52 15.59
CA LYS A 745 17.48 -9.50 14.50
C LYS A 745 18.44 -9.09 13.38
N SER A 746 19.00 -7.88 13.43
CA SER A 746 19.79 -7.25 12.35
C SER A 746 19.07 -7.30 10.99
N PHE A 747 17.76 -7.10 10.99
CA PHE A 747 16.89 -7.32 9.82
C PHE A 747 16.40 -5.99 9.24
N VAL A 748 17.32 -5.11 8.83
CA VAL A 748 16.99 -3.78 8.28
C VAL A 748 17.88 -3.50 7.09
N SER A 749 17.30 -3.41 5.88
CA SER A 749 18.09 -3.22 4.66
C SER A 749 17.81 -1.91 3.96
N THR A 750 16.57 -1.68 3.51
CA THR A 750 16.29 -0.57 2.59
C THR A 750 14.93 0.08 2.87
N ILE A 751 14.87 1.41 2.84
CA ILE A 751 13.62 2.19 2.87
C ILE A 751 13.66 3.23 1.76
N ILE A 752 12.68 3.16 0.85
CA ILE A 752 12.41 4.17 -0.18
C ILE A 752 11.14 4.91 0.24
N ASN A 753 11.29 6.16 0.68
CA ASN A 753 10.21 7.01 1.14
C ASN A 753 9.64 7.84 -0.01
N PHE A 754 8.34 7.70 -0.28
CA PHE A 754 7.66 8.48 -1.32
C PHE A 754 7.42 9.95 -0.96
N GLY A 755 7.76 10.35 0.27
CA GLY A 755 7.65 11.73 0.72
C GLY A 755 6.20 12.22 0.60
N ALA A 756 5.98 13.41 0.05
CA ALA A 756 4.65 13.98 -0.13
C ALA A 756 3.84 13.35 -1.29
N TYR A 757 4.47 12.51 -2.11
CA TYR A 757 3.78 11.86 -3.22
C TYR A 757 2.80 10.81 -2.70
N GLN A 758 1.51 11.06 -2.89
CA GLN A 758 0.46 10.12 -2.54
C GLN A 758 0.35 9.04 -3.62
N VAL A 759 1.04 7.92 -3.37
CA VAL A 759 0.92 6.71 -4.19
C VAL A 759 -0.50 6.13 -4.14
N PHE A 760 -1.15 6.24 -2.98
CA PHE A 760 -2.49 5.75 -2.74
C PHE A 760 -3.43 6.93 -2.48
N GLU A 761 -4.74 6.78 -2.68
CA GLU A 761 -5.78 7.71 -2.18
C GLU A 761 -5.86 7.73 -0.62
N ALA A 762 -4.73 7.52 0.07
CA ALA A 762 -4.62 7.52 1.52
C ALA A 762 -3.88 8.78 1.98
N SER A 763 -4.31 9.32 3.13
CA SER A 763 -3.70 10.50 3.74
C SER A 763 -2.31 10.27 4.35
N THR A 764 -1.75 9.06 4.26
CA THR A 764 -0.52 8.64 4.92
C THR A 764 0.66 8.49 3.95
N TYR A 765 1.81 9.06 4.30
CA TYR A 765 3.06 8.91 3.56
C TYR A 765 3.57 7.47 3.63
N THR A 766 3.60 6.78 2.49
CA THR A 766 4.05 5.39 2.34
C THR A 766 5.45 5.31 1.76
N GLY A 767 6.08 4.15 1.92
CA GLY A 767 7.35 3.83 1.29
C GLY A 767 7.48 2.33 1.07
N ILE A 768 8.46 1.95 0.24
CA ILE A 768 8.88 0.57 0.07
C ILE A 768 9.92 0.25 1.15
N HIS A 769 9.67 -0.82 1.90
CA HIS A 769 10.53 -1.31 2.96
C HIS A 769 11.03 -2.71 2.60
N ILE A 770 12.34 -2.86 2.45
CA ILE A 770 12.99 -4.16 2.26
C ILE A 770 13.74 -4.50 3.55
N PHE A 771 13.40 -5.63 4.15
CA PHE A 771 14.06 -6.18 5.33
C PHE A 771 14.79 -7.46 4.95
N LYS A 772 16.10 -7.48 5.18
CA LYS A 772 16.96 -8.65 5.12
C LYS A 772 18.07 -8.47 6.14
N LEU A 773 18.85 -9.52 6.38
CA LEU A 773 20.01 -9.43 7.26
C LEU A 773 21.01 -8.39 6.72
N ALA A 774 21.22 -7.32 7.49
CA ALA A 774 22.12 -6.21 7.12
C ALA A 774 22.57 -5.43 8.37
N GLU A 775 23.74 -4.79 8.26
CA GLU A 775 24.33 -3.99 9.35
C GLU A 775 23.94 -2.51 9.28
N THR A 776 23.59 -2.01 8.09
CA THR A 776 23.21 -0.62 7.82
C THR A 776 21.88 -0.55 7.09
N LEU A 777 21.13 0.53 7.36
CA LEU A 777 19.90 0.86 6.65
C LEU A 777 20.23 1.77 5.46
N LYS A 778 19.92 1.35 4.24
CA LYS A 778 19.92 2.19 3.06
C LYS A 778 18.62 3.00 2.98
N TYR A 779 18.71 4.31 3.04
CA TYR A 779 17.55 5.21 2.98
C TYR A 779 17.59 6.10 1.75
N LEU A 780 16.43 6.26 1.10
CA LEU A 780 16.22 7.18 0.00
C LEU A 780 14.86 7.85 0.16
N GLU A 781 14.80 9.14 -0.13
CA GLU A 781 13.58 9.94 -0.07
C GLU A 781 13.42 10.75 -1.34
N LEU A 782 12.20 10.74 -1.88
CA LEU A 782 11.86 11.54 -3.05
C LEU A 782 12.06 13.03 -2.76
N ASN A 783 12.86 13.65 -3.62
CA ASN A 783 13.19 15.07 -3.56
C ASN A 783 12.22 15.96 -4.37
N ARG A 784 11.28 15.34 -5.11
CA ARG A 784 10.26 16.03 -5.92
C ARG A 784 8.93 15.28 -5.88
N ASN A 785 7.84 16.01 -6.12
CA ASN A 785 6.53 15.40 -6.33
C ASN A 785 6.48 14.82 -7.74
N LEU A 786 6.20 13.52 -7.84
CA LEU A 786 5.92 12.86 -9.11
C LEU A 786 4.51 13.25 -9.58
N ARG A 787 4.28 13.25 -10.89
CA ARG A 787 3.02 13.68 -11.52
C ARG A 787 2.20 12.53 -12.10
N SER A 788 2.82 11.37 -12.33
CA SER A 788 2.15 10.19 -12.90
C SER A 788 2.78 8.87 -12.45
N LEU A 789 2.07 7.76 -12.64
CA LEU A 789 2.60 6.40 -12.43
C LEU A 789 3.79 6.10 -13.36
N SER A 790 3.77 6.61 -14.59
CA SER A 790 4.91 6.51 -15.51
C SER A 790 6.17 7.16 -14.94
N GLU A 791 6.05 8.34 -14.32
CA GLU A 791 7.20 9.02 -13.71
C GLU A 791 7.74 8.25 -12.49
N LEU A 792 6.85 7.59 -11.75
CA LEU A 792 7.24 6.72 -10.64
C LEU A 792 8.02 5.48 -11.12
N ASP A 793 7.56 4.82 -12.18
CA ASP A 793 8.28 3.67 -12.76
C ASP A 793 9.68 4.06 -13.21
N LEU A 794 9.80 5.17 -13.96
CA LEU A 794 11.08 5.71 -14.41
C LEU A 794 12.02 6.01 -13.24
N PHE A 795 11.49 6.67 -12.20
CA PHE A 795 12.25 6.97 -10.99
C PHE A 795 12.77 5.70 -10.32
N LEU A 796 11.90 4.71 -10.10
CA LEU A 796 12.26 3.46 -9.41
C LEU A 796 13.29 2.65 -10.20
N ASN A 797 13.17 2.58 -11.53
CA ASN A 797 14.09 1.83 -12.38
C ASN A 797 15.45 2.54 -12.56
N ALA A 798 15.50 3.87 -12.40
CA ALA A 798 16.74 4.65 -12.46
C ALA A 798 17.56 4.61 -11.15
N LEU A 799 17.02 4.03 -10.06
CA LEU A 799 17.70 4.01 -8.78
C LEU A 799 18.99 3.19 -8.83
N SER A 800 20.09 3.83 -8.44
CA SER A 800 21.40 3.21 -8.27
C SER A 800 21.77 3.10 -6.78
N THR A 801 22.79 2.31 -6.47
CA THR A 801 23.32 2.18 -5.10
C THR A 801 23.84 3.51 -4.53
N ASN A 802 24.27 4.45 -5.39
CA ASN A 802 24.82 5.75 -4.99
C ASN A 802 23.77 6.77 -4.54
N ASP A 803 22.50 6.52 -4.86
CA ASP A 803 21.37 7.39 -4.50
C ASP A 803 20.97 7.23 -3.03
N PHE A 804 21.27 6.06 -2.44
CA PHE A 804 20.95 5.75 -1.05
C PHE A 804 21.95 6.35 -0.07
N VAL A 805 21.46 6.62 1.14
CA VAL A 805 22.26 6.99 2.31
C VAL A 805 22.38 5.79 3.23
N ASP A 806 23.60 5.43 3.61
CA ASP A 806 23.84 4.40 4.61
C ASP A 806 23.70 4.96 6.03
N ILE A 807 22.61 4.60 6.70
CA ILE A 807 22.30 5.00 8.07
C ILE A 807 22.67 3.89 9.03
N LYS A 808 23.56 4.20 9.98
CA LYS A 808 23.90 3.31 11.10
C LYS A 808 22.85 3.41 12.19
N LEU A 809 22.23 2.28 12.51
CA LEU A 809 21.19 2.19 13.53
C LEU A 809 21.80 1.65 14.83
N ASN A 810 21.88 2.51 15.86
CA ASN A 810 22.54 2.16 17.12
C ASN A 810 21.58 1.65 18.20
N ASP A 811 20.36 2.19 18.23
CA ASP A 811 19.36 1.90 19.24
C ASP A 811 17.92 2.08 18.68
N ALA A 812 16.94 1.78 19.54
CA ALA A 812 15.52 1.84 19.20
C ALA A 812 14.86 3.20 19.46
N ASP A 813 15.65 4.25 19.74
CA ASP A 813 15.13 5.61 19.75
C ASP A 813 14.63 5.99 18.33
N PRO A 814 13.83 7.06 18.19
CA PRO A 814 13.35 7.50 16.88
C PRO A 814 14.48 7.60 15.86
N TRP A 815 14.35 6.87 14.75
CA TRP A 815 15.32 6.92 13.66
C TRP A 815 15.13 8.22 12.87
N VAL A 816 16.21 8.98 12.75
CA VAL A 816 16.26 10.19 11.94
C VAL A 816 16.65 9.78 10.52
N LEU A 817 15.65 9.70 9.65
CA LEU A 817 15.83 9.36 8.24
C LEU A 817 15.75 10.66 7.43
N THR A 818 16.83 11.02 6.74
CA THR A 818 16.93 12.25 5.97
C THR A 818 17.63 11.99 4.64
N ASN A 819 17.33 12.79 3.62
CA ASN A 819 18.04 12.71 2.36
C ASN A 819 19.56 12.94 2.53
N LYS A 820 20.34 12.56 1.51
CA LYS A 820 21.82 12.61 1.54
C LYS A 820 22.38 13.97 1.92
N THR A 821 21.80 15.04 1.38
CA THR A 821 22.29 16.40 1.61
C THR A 821 22.07 16.85 3.06
N ILE A 822 20.91 16.54 3.63
CA ILE A 822 20.57 16.84 5.03
C ILE A 822 21.39 15.95 5.97
N HIS A 823 21.56 14.67 5.61
CA HIS A 823 22.32 13.70 6.39
C HIS A 823 23.78 14.15 6.55
N ASP A 824 24.46 14.53 5.47
CA ASP A 824 25.85 15.00 5.49
C ASP A 824 26.03 16.21 6.43
N LEU A 825 25.08 17.14 6.42
CA LEU A 825 25.10 18.30 7.31
C LEU A 825 24.80 17.91 8.76
N LEU A 826 23.84 17.03 9.02
CA LEU A 826 23.59 16.50 10.37
C LEU A 826 24.81 15.77 10.93
N ASP A 827 25.49 14.96 10.13
CA ASP A 827 26.72 14.25 10.51
C ASP A 827 27.85 15.23 10.83
N LYS A 828 28.00 16.29 10.03
CA LYS A 828 28.93 17.37 10.33
C LYS A 828 28.64 18.03 11.68
N LEU A 829 27.36 18.27 12.00
CA LEU A 829 26.96 18.82 13.31
C LEU A 829 27.19 17.80 14.45
N ASN A 830 26.87 16.52 14.24
CA ASN A 830 26.96 15.50 15.28
C ASN A 830 28.39 15.19 15.73
N ARG A 831 29.41 15.56 14.92
CA ARG A 831 30.84 15.48 15.29
C ARG A 831 31.25 16.42 16.42
N PHE A 832 30.47 17.46 16.73
CA PHE A 832 30.77 18.30 17.89
C PHE A 832 30.59 17.49 19.19
N PRO A 833 31.42 17.68 20.22
CA PRO A 833 31.45 16.79 21.39
C PRO A 833 30.38 17.11 22.44
N CYS A 834 29.90 18.35 22.51
CA CYS A 834 28.92 18.79 23.51
C CYS A 834 27.49 18.72 22.95
N ARG A 835 26.52 18.51 23.82
CA ARG A 835 25.09 18.50 23.51
C ARG A 835 24.36 19.55 24.33
N LEU A 836 23.19 19.97 23.87
CA LEU A 836 22.33 20.89 24.62
C LEU A 836 21.93 20.31 26.00
N SER A 837 21.84 18.99 26.12
CA SER A 837 21.63 18.30 27.40
C SER A 837 22.72 18.57 28.44
N ASP A 838 23.93 18.87 28.01
CA ASP A 838 25.06 19.13 28.92
C ASP A 838 25.03 20.56 29.48
N VAL A 839 24.31 21.45 28.79
CA VAL A 839 24.18 22.88 29.15
C VAL A 839 23.06 23.13 30.13
N PHE A 840 21.92 22.45 30.00
CA PHE A 840 20.76 22.69 30.87
C PHE A 840 20.68 21.66 31.99
N GLU A 841 20.78 22.12 33.24
CA GLU A 841 20.57 21.30 34.44
C GLU A 841 19.13 20.76 34.48
N LYS A 842 18.17 21.59 34.06
CA LYS A 842 16.76 21.20 34.09
C LYS A 842 15.94 21.90 33.01
N ILE A 843 15.16 21.11 32.29
CA ILE A 843 14.11 21.58 31.38
C ILE A 843 12.78 21.12 31.95
N PHE A 844 11.84 22.04 32.18
CA PHE A 844 10.59 21.75 32.87
C PHE A 844 9.39 22.37 32.18
N GLN A 845 8.25 21.68 32.23
CA GLN A 845 6.98 22.17 31.71
C GLN A 845 6.31 23.13 32.70
N GLY A 846 5.48 24.05 32.19
CA GLY A 846 4.66 24.95 33.01
C GLY A 846 3.62 24.25 33.91
N ILE A 847 2.88 25.06 34.67
CA ILE A 847 1.91 24.60 35.67
C ILE A 847 0.71 23.92 35.00
N ALA A 848 0.34 22.74 35.51
CA ALA A 848 -0.93 22.06 35.22
C ALA A 848 -1.90 22.23 36.40
N THR A 849 -2.85 23.16 36.27
CA THR A 849 -3.86 23.42 37.31
C THR A 849 -5.04 22.44 37.25
N SER A 850 -5.25 21.80 36.09
CA SER A 850 -6.44 21.01 35.74
C SER A 850 -7.76 21.79 35.80
N LYS A 851 -7.73 23.13 35.91
CA LYS A 851 -8.89 24.04 35.78
C LYS A 851 -8.45 25.49 35.61
N ASP A 852 -7.87 25.79 34.45
CA ASP A 852 -7.27 27.10 34.15
C ASP A 852 -8.26 28.27 34.30
N ASP A 853 -9.55 28.07 34.02
CA ASP A 853 -10.58 29.12 34.14
C ASP A 853 -10.80 29.64 35.57
N VAL A 854 -10.46 28.83 36.58
CA VAL A 854 -10.55 29.21 37.99
C VAL A 854 -9.23 29.81 38.47
N TYR A 855 -8.09 29.20 38.12
CA TYR A 855 -6.80 29.62 38.66
C TYR A 855 -6.15 30.78 37.90
N PHE A 856 -6.54 31.06 36.65
CA PHE A 856 -5.95 32.13 35.85
C PHE A 856 -6.83 33.37 35.86
N LEU A 857 -6.21 34.50 36.17
CA LEU A 857 -6.80 35.82 36.10
C LEU A 857 -6.24 36.57 34.89
N TYR A 858 -7.13 37.25 34.18
CA TYR A 858 -6.84 37.96 32.93
C TYR A 858 -6.97 39.47 33.14
N ASP A 859 -6.35 40.26 32.25
CA ASP A 859 -6.41 41.73 32.24
C ASP A 859 -6.18 42.37 33.62
N CYS A 860 -5.16 41.86 34.30
CA CYS A 860 -4.89 42.21 35.68
C CYS A 860 -4.20 43.56 35.81
N GLN A 861 -4.63 44.33 36.80
CA GLN A 861 -4.04 45.60 37.20
C GLN A 861 -3.71 45.58 38.70
N LYS A 862 -2.61 46.26 39.07
CA LYS A 862 -2.26 46.45 40.48
C LYS A 862 -3.10 47.60 41.04
N LEU A 863 -3.91 47.34 42.07
CA LEU A 863 -4.70 48.38 42.74
C LEU A 863 -3.86 49.13 43.77
N ASP A 864 -3.05 48.41 44.54
CA ASP A 864 -2.11 48.95 45.52
C ASP A 864 -0.89 48.02 45.70
N SER A 865 -0.11 48.18 46.78
CA SER A 865 1.08 47.36 47.03
C SER A 865 0.78 45.88 47.27
N ASN A 866 -0.43 45.55 47.74
CA ASN A 866 -0.82 44.24 48.28
C ASN A 866 -1.96 43.57 47.51
N LEU A 867 -2.72 44.30 46.68
CA LEU A 867 -3.88 43.77 45.96
C LEU A 867 -3.75 43.88 44.43
N ILE A 868 -4.25 42.86 43.74
CA ILE A 868 -4.42 42.84 42.29
C ILE A 868 -5.91 42.69 41.97
N GLU A 869 -6.36 43.33 40.91
CA GLU A 869 -7.67 43.09 40.32
C GLU A 869 -7.50 42.45 38.94
N GLY A 870 -8.30 41.42 38.64
CA GLY A 870 -8.29 40.75 37.34
C GLY A 870 -9.61 40.07 37.04
N GLU A 871 -9.81 39.68 35.79
CA GLU A 871 -11.01 38.98 35.32
C GLU A 871 -10.89 37.46 35.56
N SER A 872 -11.90 36.89 36.22
CA SER A 872 -12.09 35.44 36.33
C SER A 872 -12.97 34.96 35.17
N LYS A 873 -12.44 34.05 34.36
CA LYS A 873 -13.21 33.43 33.26
C LYS A 873 -14.31 32.50 33.76
N TYR A 874 -14.12 31.90 34.94
CA TYR A 874 -15.13 31.01 35.52
C TYR A 874 -16.34 31.78 36.08
N LEU A 875 -16.11 32.87 36.80
CA LEU A 875 -17.19 33.68 37.37
C LEU A 875 -17.70 34.80 36.45
N HIS A 876 -17.06 35.01 35.30
CA HIS A 876 -17.38 36.07 34.33
C HIS A 876 -17.44 37.47 34.96
N ARG A 877 -16.55 37.74 35.92
CA ARG A 877 -16.46 39.04 36.60
C ARG A 877 -15.04 39.34 37.04
N ARG A 878 -14.78 40.62 37.32
CA ARG A 878 -13.55 41.04 37.98
C ARG A 878 -13.57 40.68 39.45
N ILE A 879 -12.43 40.21 39.94
CA ILE A 879 -12.19 39.89 41.35
C ILE A 879 -10.95 40.63 41.83
N THR A 880 -10.90 40.91 43.12
CA THR A 880 -9.70 41.42 43.79
C THR A 880 -9.09 40.32 44.64
N ILE A 881 -7.78 40.13 44.55
CA ILE A 881 -7.05 39.10 45.29
C ILE A 881 -5.72 39.63 45.82
N GLU A 882 -5.23 39.05 46.90
CA GLU A 882 -3.93 39.38 47.48
C GLU A 882 -2.79 39.00 46.55
N LYS A 883 -1.89 39.94 46.29
CA LYS A 883 -0.74 39.82 45.38
C LYS A 883 0.17 38.66 45.74
N ASP A 884 0.34 38.35 47.02
CA ASP A 884 1.23 37.29 47.47
C ASP A 884 0.69 35.88 47.15
N LEU A 885 -0.63 35.74 47.01
CA LEU A 885 -1.29 34.49 46.59
C LEU A 885 -1.23 34.27 45.08
N VAL A 886 -0.77 35.24 44.28
CA VAL A 886 -0.70 35.12 42.82
C VAL A 886 0.73 35.23 42.30
N LYS A 887 0.96 34.74 41.07
CA LYS A 887 2.23 34.89 40.35
C LYS A 887 1.98 35.30 38.89
N PRO A 888 2.82 36.16 38.27
CA PRO A 888 2.70 36.50 36.85
C PRO A 888 2.74 35.24 35.97
N LEU A 889 1.82 35.14 35.01
CA LEU A 889 1.60 33.95 34.20
C LEU A 889 1.80 34.23 32.71
N LEU A 890 2.66 33.46 32.06
CA LEU A 890 2.85 33.46 30.61
C LEU A 890 2.00 32.37 29.93
N LYS A 891 1.39 32.72 28.80
CA LYS A 891 0.88 31.79 27.79
C LYS A 891 1.77 31.80 26.56
N GLY A 892 1.61 30.81 25.69
CA GLY A 892 2.47 30.65 24.50
C GLY A 892 2.56 31.90 23.61
N GLU A 893 1.51 32.71 23.57
CA GLU A 893 1.46 33.98 22.84
C GLU A 893 2.25 35.14 23.51
N ASP A 894 2.77 34.97 24.73
CA ASP A 894 3.63 35.97 25.39
C ASP A 894 5.12 35.75 25.14
N VAL A 895 5.48 34.67 24.44
CA VAL A 895 6.86 34.20 24.30
C VAL A 895 7.29 34.30 22.85
N HIS A 896 8.04 35.35 22.55
CA HIS A 896 8.49 35.69 21.20
C HIS A 896 10.01 35.81 21.12
N ARG A 897 10.53 35.57 19.91
CA ARG A 897 11.95 35.58 19.59
C ARG A 897 12.63 36.88 20.08
N TYR A 898 13.58 36.72 20.99
CA TYR A 898 14.40 37.79 21.59
C TYR A 898 13.64 38.86 22.38
N GLU A 899 12.32 38.85 22.43
CA GLU A 899 11.53 39.88 23.12
C GLU A 899 11.66 39.79 24.64
N HIS A 900 11.44 40.94 25.28
CA HIS A 900 11.30 41.01 26.72
C HIS A 900 9.95 40.45 27.15
N LEU A 901 9.97 39.61 28.18
CA LEU A 901 8.77 38.97 28.69
C LEU A 901 7.90 39.99 29.45
N TYR A 902 6.63 40.01 29.10
CA TYR A 902 5.60 40.79 29.77
C TYR A 902 4.34 39.93 29.94
N SER A 903 3.59 40.16 31.01
CA SER A 903 2.27 39.55 31.19
C SER A 903 1.38 40.42 32.07
N ASN A 904 0.13 40.57 31.63
CA ASN A 904 -0.97 41.13 32.41
C ASN A 904 -1.84 40.02 33.05
N ARG A 905 -1.36 38.77 33.06
CA ARG A 905 -2.06 37.60 33.59
C ARG A 905 -1.41 37.09 34.85
N TYR A 906 -2.22 36.53 35.73
CA TYR A 906 -1.76 35.98 36.99
C TYR A 906 -2.37 34.60 37.24
N VAL A 907 -1.59 33.72 37.87
CA VAL A 907 -2.06 32.43 38.37
C VAL A 907 -2.18 32.49 39.88
N ILE A 908 -3.32 32.05 40.41
CA ILE A 908 -3.54 31.82 41.85
C ILE A 908 -2.69 30.64 42.28
N PHE A 909 -1.72 30.90 43.15
CA PHE A 909 -0.66 30.00 43.54
C PHE A 909 -0.75 29.67 45.05
N PRO A 910 -1.52 28.64 45.44
CA PRO A 910 -1.80 28.33 46.85
C PRO A 910 -0.64 27.60 47.57
N TYR A 911 0.60 27.94 47.23
CA TYR A 911 1.79 27.31 47.76
C TYR A 911 2.77 28.35 48.31
N ASN A 912 3.38 28.03 49.44
CA ASN A 912 4.54 28.71 49.98
C ASN A 912 5.82 28.07 49.41
N LEU A 913 6.76 28.89 48.96
CA LEU A 913 8.03 28.43 48.40
C LEU A 913 9.15 28.59 49.44
N ASN A 914 9.66 27.45 49.91
CA ASN A 914 10.89 27.37 50.69
C ASN A 914 12.05 26.97 49.77
N ARG A 915 13.30 27.10 50.23
CA ARG A 915 14.52 26.92 49.39
C ARG A 915 14.50 25.67 48.49
N ASN A 916 13.88 24.57 48.92
CA ASN A 916 13.77 23.33 48.13
C ASN A 916 12.36 22.71 48.06
N SER A 917 11.33 23.28 48.69
CA SER A 917 9.98 22.70 48.76
C SER A 917 8.89 23.72 48.40
N ALA A 918 7.82 23.23 47.76
CA ALA A 918 6.58 23.98 47.60
C ALA A 918 5.54 23.37 48.55
N GLU A 919 5.30 24.07 49.66
CA GLU A 919 4.37 23.64 50.70
C GLU A 919 3.00 24.25 50.43
N LEU A 920 1.97 23.41 50.37
CA LEU A 920 0.60 23.90 50.18
C LEU A 920 0.14 24.63 51.44
N TYR A 921 -0.44 25.82 51.29
CA TYR A 921 -1.09 26.49 52.42
C TYR A 921 -2.27 25.65 52.91
N THR A 922 -2.46 25.57 54.21
CA THR A 922 -3.69 25.02 54.81
C THR A 922 -4.88 25.96 54.56
N GLU A 923 -6.10 25.44 54.62
CA GLU A 923 -7.31 26.25 54.40
C GLU A 923 -7.37 27.43 55.37
N GLU A 924 -6.98 27.22 56.63
CA GLU A 924 -6.92 28.28 57.65
C GLU A 924 -5.84 29.33 57.34
N GLN A 925 -4.68 28.93 56.80
CA GLN A 925 -3.66 29.87 56.35
C GLN A 925 -4.15 30.71 55.17
N ILE A 926 -4.82 30.10 54.18
CA ILE A 926 -5.39 30.87 53.05
C ILE A 926 -6.45 31.84 53.57
N LYS A 927 -7.34 31.39 54.44
CA LYS A 927 -8.39 32.23 55.03
C LYS A 927 -7.86 33.42 55.84
N THR A 928 -6.77 33.23 56.59
CA THR A 928 -6.18 34.27 57.45
C THR A 928 -5.26 35.21 56.70
N MET A 929 -4.41 34.69 55.80
CA MET A 929 -3.40 35.48 55.08
C MET A 929 -3.94 36.08 53.79
N PHE A 930 -4.91 35.42 53.15
CA PHE A 930 -5.45 35.79 51.84
C PHE A 930 -7.00 35.74 51.83
N PRO A 931 -7.68 36.53 52.68
CA PRO A 931 -9.12 36.44 52.88
C PRO A 931 -9.93 36.58 51.58
N LYS A 932 -9.54 37.48 50.66
CA LYS A 932 -10.25 37.63 49.37
C LYS A 932 -10.01 36.44 48.44
N GLY A 933 -8.77 35.94 48.41
CA GLY A 933 -8.43 34.73 47.67
C GLY A 933 -9.15 33.48 48.19
N TYR A 934 -9.32 33.37 49.50
CA TYR A 934 -10.11 32.31 50.13
C TYR A 934 -11.58 32.37 49.70
N GLU A 935 -12.21 33.54 49.79
CA GLU A 935 -13.60 33.75 49.40
C GLU A 935 -13.84 33.36 47.94
N TYR A 936 -12.96 33.80 47.02
CA TYR A 936 -13.02 33.43 45.61
C TYR A 936 -12.88 31.91 45.38
N LEU A 937 -11.87 31.28 45.98
CA LEU A 937 -11.67 29.84 45.83
C LEU A 937 -12.86 29.06 46.40
N LYS A 938 -13.45 29.54 47.51
CA LYS A 938 -14.59 28.90 48.17
C LYS A 938 -15.85 28.94 47.30
N GLU A 939 -16.08 30.04 46.62
CA GLU A 939 -17.17 30.17 45.63
C GLU A 939 -17.00 29.18 44.46
N CYS A 940 -15.76 28.81 44.12
CA CYS A 940 -15.42 27.85 43.07
C CYS A 940 -15.27 26.39 43.57
N GLU A 941 -15.55 26.09 44.84
CA GLU A 941 -15.19 24.82 45.48
C GLU A 941 -15.84 23.60 44.80
N SER A 942 -17.11 23.68 44.42
CA SER A 942 -17.84 22.58 43.78
C SER A 942 -17.12 22.10 42.52
N GLU A 943 -16.77 23.04 41.65
CA GLU A 943 -16.03 22.79 40.41
C GLU A 943 -14.63 22.24 40.68
N LEU A 944 -13.92 22.81 41.67
CA LEU A 944 -12.57 22.36 42.02
C LEU A 944 -12.55 20.93 42.57
N ARG A 945 -13.61 20.49 43.25
CA ARG A 945 -13.80 19.12 43.73
C ARG A 945 -14.13 18.12 42.62
N ASP A 946 -14.82 18.57 41.57
CA ASP A 946 -15.25 17.71 40.45
C ASP A 946 -14.17 17.45 39.38
N ARG A 947 -13.02 18.13 39.47
CA ARG A 947 -11.87 17.92 38.56
C ARG A 947 -11.43 16.45 38.47
N GLU A 948 -11.00 16.04 37.28
CA GLU A 948 -10.53 14.68 36.96
C GLU A 948 -11.54 13.57 37.33
N LYS A 949 -12.80 13.74 36.90
CA LYS A 949 -13.91 12.81 37.19
C LYS A 949 -14.17 12.64 38.70
N GLY A 950 -14.06 13.73 39.47
CA GLY A 950 -14.37 13.75 40.90
C GLY A 950 -13.25 13.25 41.82
N ARG A 951 -12.00 13.22 41.34
CA ARG A 951 -10.84 12.73 42.11
C ARG A 951 -10.62 13.49 43.44
N LEU A 952 -11.06 14.75 43.53
CA LEU A 952 -10.87 15.62 44.69
C LEU A 952 -12.12 15.74 45.59
N LYS A 953 -13.21 14.99 45.33
CA LYS A 953 -14.47 15.13 46.08
C LYS A 953 -14.31 15.04 47.61
N ALA A 954 -13.51 14.08 48.09
CA ALA A 954 -13.27 13.86 49.52
C ALA A 954 -11.92 14.43 50.03
N ASP A 955 -11.18 15.16 49.18
CA ASP A 955 -9.88 15.71 49.56
C ASP A 955 -10.07 16.95 50.48
N LYS A 956 -9.28 17.02 51.57
CA LYS A 956 -9.25 18.18 52.47
C LYS A 956 -8.59 19.40 51.80
N PHE A 957 -7.73 19.16 50.81
CA PHE A 957 -7.01 20.19 50.05
C PHE A 957 -7.59 20.34 48.65
N TRP A 958 -8.91 20.56 48.56
CA TRP A 958 -9.67 20.63 47.30
C TRP A 958 -9.15 21.70 46.30
N TYR A 959 -8.47 22.74 46.80
CA TYR A 959 -7.85 23.81 46.02
C TYR A 959 -6.41 23.52 45.56
N ARG A 960 -5.83 22.35 45.85
CA ARG A 960 -4.48 22.01 45.39
C ARG A 960 -4.45 21.77 43.88
N TYR A 961 -3.28 21.95 43.26
CA TYR A 961 -3.05 21.41 41.92
C TYR A 961 -3.00 19.88 41.96
N ILE A 962 -3.55 19.24 40.94
CA ILE A 962 -3.54 17.78 40.83
C ILE A 962 -2.13 17.27 40.54
N TYR A 963 -1.34 18.05 39.78
CA TYR A 963 0.04 17.73 39.41
C TYR A 963 0.99 18.89 39.77
N PRO A 964 1.34 19.07 41.07
CA PRO A 964 2.21 20.17 41.54
C PRO A 964 3.70 19.91 41.22
N LYS A 965 4.02 19.78 39.93
CA LYS A 965 5.40 19.55 39.45
C LYS A 965 6.11 20.89 39.22
N SER A 966 7.42 20.91 39.43
CA SER A 966 8.30 22.01 39.01
C SER A 966 8.06 23.39 39.66
N LEU A 967 7.22 23.47 40.70
CA LEU A 967 6.80 24.74 41.31
C LEU A 967 7.97 25.60 41.83
N THR A 968 9.04 24.98 42.31
CA THR A 968 10.24 25.66 42.84
C THR A 968 11.21 26.14 41.74
N LEU A 969 10.98 25.78 40.48
CA LEU A 969 11.92 26.04 39.39
C LEU A 969 11.66 27.39 38.71
N PHE A 970 10.45 27.94 38.81
CA PHE A 970 10.09 29.19 38.14
C PHE A 970 10.88 30.39 38.66
N GLN A 971 11.24 30.43 39.95
CA GLN A 971 12.01 31.51 40.57
C GLN A 971 13.50 31.56 40.18
N LYS A 972 13.94 30.64 39.31
CA LYS A 972 15.30 30.64 38.78
C LYS A 972 15.37 31.43 37.48
N GLU A 973 16.49 32.11 37.28
CA GLU A 973 16.92 32.63 35.98
C GLU A 973 16.85 31.52 34.92
N LYS A 974 16.16 31.76 33.81
CA LYS A 974 15.84 30.72 32.81
C LYS A 974 15.55 31.29 31.42
N LEU A 975 15.71 30.47 30.39
CA LEU A 975 15.06 30.71 29.10
C LEU A 975 13.66 30.09 29.10
N VAL A 976 12.76 30.63 28.27
CA VAL A 976 11.41 30.10 28.06
C VAL A 976 11.11 29.96 26.57
N ALA A 977 10.35 28.93 26.20
CA ALA A 977 9.88 28.73 24.82
C ALA A 977 8.52 28.02 24.77
N PRO A 978 7.66 28.32 23.78
CA PRO A 978 6.39 27.66 23.59
C PRO A 978 6.55 26.23 23.05
N GLU A 979 5.63 25.33 23.40
CA GLU A 979 5.56 23.95 22.92
C GLU A 979 5.19 23.87 21.44
N ILE A 980 4.41 24.83 20.94
CA ILE A 980 4.02 24.91 19.53
C ILE A 980 4.58 26.22 19.00
N SER A 981 5.45 26.12 17.99
CA SER A 981 6.15 27.29 17.46
C SER A 981 6.39 27.18 15.97
N LEU A 982 6.46 28.33 15.31
CA LEU A 982 7.00 28.50 13.98
C LEU A 982 8.33 29.26 14.11
N GLY A 983 9.45 28.56 13.93
CA GLY A 983 10.78 29.09 14.22
C GLY A 983 11.17 29.02 15.70
N GLY A 984 12.43 29.38 15.98
CA GLY A 984 12.89 29.59 17.36
C GLY A 984 12.26 30.84 17.95
N ASN A 985 11.44 30.63 19.00
CA ASN A 985 10.75 31.67 19.79
C ASN A 985 11.14 31.54 21.26
N PHE A 986 12.43 31.65 21.54
CA PHE A 986 12.97 31.70 22.89
C PHE A 986 13.03 33.15 23.38
N SER A 987 12.72 33.32 24.67
CA SER A 987 12.89 34.56 25.41
C SER A 987 13.64 34.28 26.72
N TYR A 988 14.16 35.33 27.36
CA TYR A 988 15.00 35.22 28.55
C TYR A 988 14.33 35.84 29.77
N ASP A 989 14.08 35.03 30.79
CA ASP A 989 13.60 35.46 32.11
C ASP A 989 14.79 35.57 33.07
N ILE A 990 15.44 36.73 33.04
CA ILE A 990 16.62 37.03 33.87
C ILE A 990 16.31 37.00 35.37
N ASN A 991 15.10 37.37 35.77
CA ASN A 991 14.72 37.51 37.19
C ASN A 991 13.97 36.30 37.75
N GLY A 992 13.63 35.31 36.92
CA GLY A 992 12.81 34.17 37.35
C GLY A 992 11.41 34.59 37.82
N GLN A 993 10.84 35.65 37.27
CA GLN A 993 9.61 36.24 37.80
C GLN A 993 8.34 35.58 37.23
N PHE A 994 8.44 34.93 36.07
CA PHE A 994 7.28 34.42 35.36
C PHE A 994 7.05 32.93 35.58
N TYR A 995 5.78 32.61 35.83
CA TYR A 995 5.22 31.28 35.75
C TYR A 995 4.61 31.09 34.36
N SER A 996 4.35 29.85 33.96
CA SER A 996 3.84 29.59 32.62
C SER A 996 2.86 28.43 32.60
N THR A 997 2.02 28.41 31.58
CA THR A 997 1.10 27.29 31.29
C THR A 997 1.85 26.06 30.77
N THR A 998 1.18 24.90 30.70
CA THR A 998 1.77 23.65 30.21
C THR A 998 2.28 23.72 28.77
N THR A 999 1.89 24.74 28.00
CA THR A 999 2.34 24.96 26.62
C THR A 999 3.64 25.76 26.54
N ILE A 1000 4.34 26.01 27.66
CA ILE A 1000 5.66 26.64 27.69
C ILE A 1000 6.62 25.78 28.52
N TYR A 1001 7.85 25.67 28.04
CA TYR A 1001 8.97 25.04 28.74
C TYR A 1001 9.95 26.08 29.28
N GLY A 1002 10.44 25.88 30.50
CA GLY A 1002 11.53 26.62 31.11
C GLY A 1002 12.85 25.85 31.06
N TYR A 1003 13.95 26.55 30.79
CA TYR A 1003 15.29 25.99 30.59
C TYR A 1003 16.28 26.63 31.55
N ILE A 1004 16.73 25.86 32.56
CA ILE A 1004 17.66 26.32 33.60
C ILE A 1004 19.06 25.83 33.24
N LYS A 1005 19.98 26.78 33.03
CA LYS A 1005 21.38 26.52 32.70
C LYS A 1005 22.12 25.90 33.89
N ASN A 1006 22.99 24.94 33.59
CA ASN A 1006 23.91 24.35 34.56
C ASN A 1006 24.94 25.39 35.03
N LYS A 1007 25.20 25.43 36.34
CA LYS A 1007 26.17 26.35 36.94
C LYS A 1007 27.60 26.14 36.42
N SER A 1008 27.95 24.95 35.96
CA SER A 1008 29.26 24.68 35.34
C SER A 1008 29.40 25.24 33.93
N CYS A 1009 28.29 25.60 33.26
CA CYS A 1009 28.29 26.12 31.90
C CYS A 1009 28.72 27.60 31.86
N GLN A 1010 29.88 27.83 31.24
CA GLN A 1010 30.49 29.16 31.08
C GLN A 1010 29.84 30.01 29.98
N ILE A 1011 28.99 29.41 29.12
CA ILE A 1011 28.29 30.12 28.04
C ILE A 1011 27.18 31.01 28.63
N SER A 1012 27.05 32.24 28.15
CA SER A 1012 26.02 33.17 28.62
C SER A 1012 24.60 32.76 28.20
N TYR A 1013 23.58 33.19 28.96
CA TYR A 1013 22.19 32.95 28.59
C TYR A 1013 21.84 33.63 27.25
N GLU A 1014 22.44 34.78 26.96
CA GLU A 1014 22.27 35.51 25.71
C GLU A 1014 22.83 34.73 24.50
N THR A 1015 24.00 34.11 24.63
CA THR A 1015 24.53 33.24 23.55
C THR A 1015 23.67 31.99 23.36
N LEU A 1016 23.19 31.38 24.46
CA LEU A 1016 22.24 30.27 24.34
C LEU A 1016 20.93 30.70 23.67
N LEU A 1017 20.42 31.88 24.02
CA LEU A 1017 19.25 32.49 23.39
C LEU A 1017 19.47 32.66 21.87
N ALA A 1018 20.64 33.15 21.45
CA ALA A 1018 21.02 33.27 20.05
C ALA A 1018 21.06 31.93 19.31
N ILE A 1019 21.68 30.91 19.91
CA ILE A 1019 21.76 29.56 19.32
C ILE A 1019 20.36 28.97 19.18
N MET A 1020 19.53 29.06 20.21
CA MET A 1020 18.18 28.46 20.23
C MET A 1020 17.19 29.17 19.30
N ASN A 1021 17.42 30.45 19.01
CA ASN A 1021 16.66 31.23 18.03
C ASN A 1021 17.24 31.19 16.61
N SER A 1022 18.39 30.55 16.40
CA SER A 1022 19.04 30.50 15.09
C SER A 1022 18.28 29.67 14.07
N SER A 1023 18.45 30.03 12.80
CA SER A 1023 18.01 29.23 11.65
C SER A 1023 18.58 27.81 11.67
N LEU A 1024 19.83 27.64 12.13
CA LEU A 1024 20.48 26.33 12.24
C LEU A 1024 19.79 25.42 13.26
N CYS A 1025 19.49 25.93 14.46
CA CYS A 1025 18.77 25.16 15.47
C CYS A 1025 17.35 24.81 14.99
N TRP A 1026 16.68 25.77 14.34
CA TRP A 1026 15.38 25.53 13.73
C TRP A 1026 15.44 24.45 12.64
N TRP A 1027 16.40 24.53 11.73
CA TRP A 1027 16.62 23.54 10.69
C TRP A 1027 16.90 22.15 11.28
N PHE A 1028 17.73 22.05 12.32
CA PHE A 1028 17.98 20.78 12.99
C PHE A 1028 16.69 20.18 13.57
N LEU A 1029 15.85 21.01 14.20
CA LEU A 1029 14.58 20.57 14.78
C LEU A 1029 13.56 20.16 13.71
N LYS A 1030 13.55 20.83 12.55
CA LYS A 1030 12.69 20.42 11.43
C LYS A 1030 13.04 19.01 10.96
N ASN A 1031 14.32 18.68 10.93
CA ASN A 1031 14.83 17.41 10.39
C ASN A 1031 14.90 16.26 11.41
N THR A 1032 14.85 16.57 12.71
CA THR A 1032 14.92 15.56 13.80
C THR A 1032 13.63 15.45 14.63
N GLY A 1033 12.73 16.43 14.52
CA GLY A 1033 11.47 16.51 15.26
C GLY A 1033 10.24 16.04 14.48
N THR A 1034 9.08 16.03 15.13
CA THR A 1034 7.80 15.63 14.51
C THR A 1034 7.00 16.84 14.03
N VAL A 1035 6.58 16.82 12.76
CA VAL A 1035 5.72 17.83 12.12
C VAL A 1035 4.25 17.68 12.57
N LEU A 1036 3.56 18.79 12.85
CA LEU A 1036 2.10 18.85 13.01
C LEU A 1036 1.47 19.40 11.73
N ALA A 1037 0.17 19.17 11.53
CA ALA A 1037 -0.57 19.71 10.37
C ALA A 1037 -0.40 21.24 10.25
N ASN A 1038 -0.42 21.75 9.01
CA ASN A 1038 -0.25 23.18 8.64
C ASN A 1038 1.14 23.79 8.92
N GLY A 1039 2.20 22.97 9.01
CA GLY A 1039 3.59 23.46 9.06
C GLY A 1039 4.08 23.93 10.44
N TYR A 1040 3.27 23.74 11.50
CA TYR A 1040 3.68 23.98 12.88
C TYR A 1040 4.50 22.80 13.43
N PHE A 1041 5.50 23.09 14.26
CA PHE A 1041 6.33 22.05 14.89
C PHE A 1041 6.07 22.00 16.39
N ARG A 1042 6.05 20.78 16.95
CA ARG A 1042 5.99 20.60 18.40
C ARG A 1042 7.40 20.64 19.01
N TYR A 1043 7.73 21.75 19.64
CA TYR A 1043 8.94 22.01 20.42
C TYR A 1043 8.94 21.21 21.73
N LYS A 1044 9.20 19.90 21.65
CA LYS A 1044 9.45 19.07 22.84
C LYS A 1044 10.92 19.10 23.25
N PRO A 1045 11.25 19.19 24.56
CA PRO A 1045 12.62 19.13 25.07
C PRO A 1045 13.42 17.91 24.60
N THR A 1046 12.77 16.80 24.31
CA THR A 1046 13.42 15.57 23.82
C THR A 1046 14.11 15.75 22.48
N TYR A 1047 13.61 16.63 21.60
CA TYR A 1047 14.23 16.90 20.29
C TYR A 1047 15.35 17.94 20.35
N LEU A 1048 15.34 18.78 21.39
CA LEU A 1048 16.36 19.81 21.62
C LEU A 1048 17.60 19.27 22.32
N LYS A 1049 17.43 18.32 23.26
CA LYS A 1049 18.54 17.74 24.03
C LYS A 1049 19.71 17.22 23.16
N PRO A 1050 19.48 16.56 22.00
CA PRO A 1050 20.55 16.05 21.15
C PRO A 1050 21.24 17.13 20.30
N PHE A 1051 20.77 18.39 20.31
CA PHE A 1051 21.35 19.43 19.46
C PHE A 1051 22.84 19.62 19.80
N PRO A 1052 23.76 19.44 18.82
CA PRO A 1052 25.20 19.57 19.07
C PRO A 1052 25.63 21.02 19.31
N LEU A 1053 26.55 21.22 20.25
CA LEU A 1053 27.12 22.52 20.58
C LEU A 1053 28.64 22.52 20.36
N PRO A 1054 29.20 23.51 19.63
CA PRO A 1054 30.63 23.67 19.50
C PRO A 1054 31.23 24.19 20.81
N ILE A 1055 32.55 24.05 20.96
CA ILE A 1055 33.27 24.67 22.07
C ILE A 1055 33.35 26.18 21.79
N ILE A 1056 32.65 26.98 22.59
CA ILE A 1056 32.59 28.44 22.44
C ILE A 1056 33.63 29.09 23.35
N SER A 1057 34.55 29.87 22.78
CA SER A 1057 35.52 30.63 23.57
C SER A 1057 34.86 31.84 24.24
N GLN A 1058 35.41 32.31 25.36
CA GLN A 1058 34.90 33.50 26.07
C GLN A 1058 34.82 34.74 25.16
N LYS A 1059 35.76 34.87 24.20
CA LYS A 1059 35.74 35.97 23.23
C LYS A 1059 34.50 35.89 22.33
N LYS A 1060 34.21 34.72 21.76
CA LYS A 1060 33.04 34.53 20.89
C LYS A 1060 31.72 34.64 21.65
N ASP A 1061 31.66 34.11 22.87
CA ASP A 1061 30.50 34.28 23.76
C ASP A 1061 30.21 35.76 24.04
N LYS A 1062 31.25 36.55 24.34
CA LYS A 1062 31.10 37.99 24.55
C LYS A 1062 30.59 38.72 23.30
N GLU A 1063 31.15 38.41 22.12
CA GLU A 1063 30.73 39.03 20.85
C GLU A 1063 29.24 38.77 20.56
N ILE A 1064 28.77 37.53 20.72
CA ILE A 1064 27.36 37.17 20.48
C ILE A 1064 26.45 37.80 21.54
N LYS A 1065 26.84 37.74 22.81
CA LYS A 1065 26.13 38.37 23.92
C LYS A 1065 25.90 39.86 23.68
N ASP A 1066 26.93 40.58 23.24
CA ASP A 1066 26.83 42.02 23.00
C ASP A 1066 25.89 42.33 21.81
N LEU A 1067 25.86 41.48 20.77
CA LEU A 1067 24.90 41.60 19.66
C LEU A 1067 23.45 41.35 20.11
N VAL A 1068 23.21 40.30 20.89
CA VAL A 1068 21.87 39.99 21.42
C VAL A 1068 21.36 41.13 22.28
N LYS A 1069 22.20 41.71 23.14
CA LYS A 1069 21.81 42.87 23.97
C LYS A 1069 21.45 44.09 23.14
N LYS A 1070 22.20 44.38 22.07
CA LYS A 1070 21.87 45.47 21.14
C LYS A 1070 20.53 45.21 20.45
N LEU A 1071 20.30 43.99 19.99
CA LEU A 1071 19.03 43.60 19.38
C LEU A 1071 17.85 43.78 20.33
N GLN A 1072 18.00 43.42 21.61
CA GLN A 1072 16.93 43.55 22.61
C GLN A 1072 16.59 45.01 22.95
N GLN A 1073 17.53 45.94 22.75
CA GLN A 1073 17.35 47.37 23.00
C GLN A 1073 16.88 48.15 21.78
N GLU A 1074 16.80 47.52 20.61
CA GLU A 1074 16.42 48.16 19.35
C GLU A 1074 14.92 48.01 19.10
N ASP A 1075 14.25 49.12 18.79
CA ASP A 1075 12.82 49.16 18.50
C ASP A 1075 12.55 49.13 16.97
N ASP A 1076 13.51 49.53 16.14
CA ASP A 1076 13.36 49.52 14.68
C ASP A 1076 13.41 48.09 14.11
N ILE A 1077 12.31 47.68 13.46
CA ILE A 1077 12.13 46.32 12.92
C ILE A 1077 13.19 45.96 11.88
N MET A 1078 13.62 46.90 11.03
CA MET A 1078 14.59 46.63 9.97
C MET A 1078 16.00 46.48 10.56
N VAL A 1079 16.36 47.30 11.54
CA VAL A 1079 17.64 47.20 12.26
C VAL A 1079 17.70 45.91 13.09
N ARG A 1080 16.61 45.55 13.78
CA ARG A 1080 16.51 44.25 14.48
C ARG A 1080 16.77 43.08 13.54
N LYS A 1081 16.17 43.08 12.36
CA LYS A 1081 16.37 42.03 11.34
C LYS A 1081 17.83 41.95 10.86
N HIS A 1082 18.51 43.09 10.75
CA HIS A 1082 19.94 43.12 10.43
C HIS A 1082 20.77 42.45 11.54
N PHE A 1083 20.52 42.79 12.81
CA PHE A 1083 21.17 42.13 13.94
C PHE A 1083 20.86 40.62 14.00
N GLU A 1084 19.63 40.18 13.69
CA GLU A 1084 19.30 38.75 13.61
C GLU A 1084 20.14 38.02 12.55
N ASN A 1085 20.34 38.65 11.39
CA ASN A 1085 21.17 38.09 10.32
C ASN A 1085 22.64 38.02 10.75
N ASP A 1086 23.17 39.07 11.36
CA ASP A 1086 24.54 39.08 11.89
C ASP A 1086 24.74 38.00 12.96
N ILE A 1087 23.77 37.83 13.86
CA ILE A 1087 23.79 36.77 14.86
C ILE A 1087 23.80 35.40 14.17
N ASN A 1088 22.91 35.15 13.20
CA ASN A 1088 22.89 33.89 12.45
C ASN A 1088 24.21 33.62 11.75
N GLN A 1089 24.83 34.63 11.14
CA GLN A 1089 26.14 34.48 10.51
C GLN A 1089 27.22 34.10 11.54
N LYS A 1090 27.23 34.73 12.71
CA LYS A 1090 28.13 34.35 13.82
C LYS A 1090 27.86 32.93 14.30
N ILE A 1091 26.60 32.48 14.34
CA ILE A 1091 26.27 31.09 14.64
C ILE A 1091 26.84 30.17 13.55
N TYR A 1092 26.64 30.45 12.27
CA TYR A 1092 27.22 29.63 11.19
C TYR A 1092 28.74 29.51 11.28
N ASP A 1093 29.42 30.61 11.62
CA ASP A 1093 30.88 30.66 11.83
C ASP A 1093 31.31 29.82 13.05
N LEU A 1094 30.46 29.64 14.08
CA LEU A 1094 30.75 28.74 15.21
C LEU A 1094 30.77 27.27 14.77
N TYR A 1095 29.94 26.92 13.78
CA TYR A 1095 29.79 25.55 13.28
C TYR A 1095 30.64 25.27 12.03
N ASN A 1096 31.47 26.24 11.59
CA ASN A 1096 32.28 26.16 10.37
C ASN A 1096 31.43 25.77 9.13
N LEU A 1097 30.25 26.35 9.00
CA LEU A 1097 29.35 26.08 7.87
C LEU A 1097 29.84 26.79 6.61
N THR A 1098 29.86 26.08 5.49
CA THR A 1098 30.17 26.63 4.17
C THR A 1098 28.93 27.32 3.58
N THR A 1099 29.10 28.09 2.51
CA THR A 1099 27.96 28.69 1.78
C THR A 1099 26.95 27.64 1.32
N LYS A 1100 27.43 26.44 0.92
CA LYS A 1100 26.56 25.31 0.55
C LYS A 1100 25.74 24.83 1.75
N ASP A 1101 26.36 24.67 2.91
CA ASP A 1101 25.68 24.26 4.14
C ASP A 1101 24.62 25.30 4.56
N ILE A 1102 24.95 26.59 4.46
CA ILE A 1102 24.04 27.69 4.80
C ILE A 1102 22.82 27.68 3.88
N ASN A 1103 22.99 27.43 2.58
CA ASN A 1103 21.86 27.33 1.66
C ASN A 1103 20.93 26.15 2.02
N ILE A 1104 21.48 25.02 2.47
CA ILE A 1104 20.69 23.86 2.96
C ILE A 1104 19.93 24.20 4.24
N VAL A 1105 20.52 25.02 5.12
CA VAL A 1105 19.86 25.48 6.36
C VAL A 1105 18.68 26.43 6.06
N LEU A 1106 18.80 27.23 4.99
CA LEU A 1106 17.84 28.26 4.63
C LEU A 1106 16.73 27.78 3.67
N SER A 1107 16.93 26.65 2.97
CA SER A 1107 15.88 25.96 2.21
C SER A 1107 14.85 25.34 3.15
#